data_AF-A0A024GDC4-F1
#
_entry.id   AF-A0A024GDC4-F1
#
_cell.length_a   1.000
_cell.length_b   1.000
_cell.length_c   1.000
_cell.angle_alpha   90.00
_cell.angle_beta   90.00
_cell.angle_gamma   90.00
#
_symmetry.space_group_name_H-M   'P 1'
#
loop_
_entity.id
_entity.type
_entity.pdbx_description
1 polymer ?
#
loop_
_entity_poly.entity_id
_entity_poly.type
_entity_poly.pdbx_seq_one_letter_code
_entity_poly.pdbx_strand_id
1 'polypeptide(L)'
;MASKEMVVFCFDTLHHHFFETEEPKENFDTSISFPLFVTWELESDTSSALELRGCIGTLMEIKLQNLRAFALKSALKDQRFDPIQPNELSKLHCTVSLLIDFEAAEDYKDWQIEIHGITIDLLVDTVRYHATYLPGVAHERGWDHVETIYSLMRKAGFRGALSTTLLDDIKVTRMSRARVYCDVNETRPREYWDYENLQVTWGDQDNYEVIRKIGRGKYSEVFEGYNVTNNSKCVIKILKPVKKKKIKREIKILQNLSGGVNIVQLLDVVRDPQSKTPSLVFEHVNNTDFKSLYPTLTDYDIRYYIYELLKALDYCHSNGIMHRDVKPHNVMIDHEKRQLRLIDWGLAEFYHAGREYNVRVASRYFKGPELLVDMQEYDYSLDMWSLGCMFAGMIFRKEPFFHGHDNCDQLVKIAKVRGTEELFDYLSTYDLEMDPQYDGILGSHSKKALEKFITAENKHLVSPEALDFLDRLLRYDHQERLTAKEAMQHVYFLPIRDAQDLKTRGIQHAEEITSVSDSSIAGLRCAYELRHIHEIADVLVVEASDRIGGRIMQNDTFSPGMKIDLGAEFVHGDNTSLTKLARKEGWDMYEIFTWAQGDGGPDQASHVNGAGYYFLGEQNRMLRFDDSDPDFCSFNSAVEALSGVQNVDQISKNQSMMDYFKTYNLSDSILKLAEAGYGNTAGGRLDDISLRVTCEYEKQWLQIEEDGDFRFADTYQCVVDRYSSDIDIKLSSPIVSVNYTDPKRILLTLSNKQQIGCNRLVITVPIATFNDIKYVPELPKEKLDAVNSFGMTRAIKIILLVSEQFWPSDTHGVICSDLFIPEFWINSTAGIGYLHKFTSASQEFASEVLYTITGFATSDFADKVCKFSKEDVIEQFVSQLDRIYGDETLPTPATLSFIKGMYFDWGDVPFIRGGYSYPKVGQCEGASEKVAKSIENRIFFAGEATSFERPGMAVHCAMDTGERAAREVLLSLRDRTV
;
A
#
# COMPACT_ATOMS: atom_id res chain seq x y z
N MET A 1 -28.66 -37.46 5.14
CA MET A 1 -28.42 -36.23 4.34
C MET A 1 -27.50 -36.56 3.17
N ALA A 2 -27.56 -35.78 2.08
CA ALA A 2 -26.86 -36.07 0.83
C ALA A 2 -25.35 -36.27 1.07
N SER A 3 -24.75 -37.26 0.41
CA SER A 3 -23.35 -37.66 0.65
C SER A 3 -22.54 -37.65 -0.65
N LYS A 4 -21.22 -37.50 -0.55
CA LYS A 4 -20.34 -37.50 -1.73
C LYS A 4 -20.38 -38.86 -2.43
N GLU A 5 -20.55 -39.91 -1.64
CA GLU A 5 -20.71 -41.29 -2.06
C GLU A 5 -21.92 -41.46 -3.01
N MET A 6 -22.99 -40.68 -2.82
CA MET A 6 -24.16 -40.70 -3.71
C MET A 6 -23.86 -40.08 -5.08
N VAL A 7 -23.07 -38.99 -5.12
CA VAL A 7 -22.64 -38.35 -6.37
C VAL A 7 -21.64 -39.22 -7.13
N VAL A 8 -20.66 -39.80 -6.42
CA VAL A 8 -19.71 -40.76 -6.98
C VAL A 8 -20.46 -41.95 -7.57
N PHE A 9 -21.44 -42.49 -6.84
CA PHE A 9 -22.28 -43.58 -7.33
C PHE A 9 -23.08 -43.20 -8.60
N CYS A 10 -23.57 -41.96 -8.72
CA CYS A 10 -24.20 -41.47 -9.96
C CYS A 10 -23.21 -41.47 -11.13
N PHE A 11 -21.98 -40.98 -10.93
CA PHE A 11 -20.91 -41.01 -11.94
C PHE A 11 -20.50 -42.43 -12.32
N ASP A 12 -20.24 -43.30 -11.33
CA ASP A 12 -19.85 -44.68 -11.57
C ASP A 12 -20.97 -45.46 -12.27
N THR A 13 -22.24 -45.16 -11.97
CA THR A 13 -23.41 -45.70 -12.67
C THR A 13 -23.41 -45.33 -14.15
N LEU A 14 -23.10 -44.07 -14.47
CA LEU A 14 -23.05 -43.60 -15.86
C LEU A 14 -21.81 -44.11 -16.59
N HIS A 15 -20.66 -44.18 -15.90
CA HIS A 15 -19.41 -44.75 -16.43
C HIS A 15 -19.55 -46.25 -16.72
N HIS A 16 -20.16 -47.01 -15.80
CA HIS A 16 -20.51 -48.41 -16.01
C HIS A 16 -21.44 -48.59 -17.23
N HIS A 17 -22.40 -47.69 -17.41
CA HIS A 17 -23.30 -47.73 -18.57
C HIS A 17 -22.56 -47.58 -19.91
N PHE A 18 -21.56 -46.68 -20.00
CA PHE A 18 -20.83 -46.44 -21.25
C PHE A 18 -19.72 -47.46 -21.53
N PHE A 19 -19.08 -47.99 -20.49
CA PHE A 19 -17.85 -48.79 -20.63
C PHE A 19 -17.95 -50.21 -20.10
N GLU A 20 -19.14 -50.64 -19.63
CA GLU A 20 -19.40 -52.00 -19.11
C GLU A 20 -18.37 -52.44 -18.03
N THR A 21 -18.01 -51.51 -17.14
CA THR A 21 -17.02 -51.74 -16.06
C THR A 21 -17.60 -52.51 -14.87
N GLU A 22 -16.88 -52.67 -13.75
CA GLU A 22 -17.46 -53.34 -12.55
C GLU A 22 -18.72 -52.61 -12.06
N GLU A 23 -19.71 -53.36 -11.58
CA GLU A 23 -20.98 -52.78 -11.14
C GLU A 23 -20.76 -51.89 -9.90
N PRO A 24 -21.24 -50.63 -9.91
CA PRO A 24 -20.99 -49.70 -8.80
C PRO A 24 -21.68 -50.16 -7.52
N LYS A 25 -20.99 -50.02 -6.39
CA LYS A 25 -21.48 -50.41 -5.06
C LYS A 25 -22.11 -49.21 -4.34
N GLU A 26 -23.28 -49.42 -3.74
CA GLU A 26 -23.96 -48.40 -2.94
C GLU A 26 -23.28 -48.23 -1.58
N ASN A 27 -22.34 -47.27 -1.47
CA ASN A 27 -21.63 -46.96 -0.22
C ASN A 27 -22.36 -45.91 0.66
N PHE A 28 -23.69 -45.94 0.65
CA PHE A 28 -24.56 -45.06 1.44
C PHE A 28 -25.79 -45.86 1.89
N ASP A 29 -26.46 -45.41 2.96
CA ASP A 29 -27.66 -46.10 3.45
C ASP A 29 -28.78 -46.01 2.41
N THR A 30 -29.10 -47.14 1.78
CA THR A 30 -30.12 -47.24 0.73
C THR A 30 -31.54 -47.35 1.30
N SER A 31 -31.68 -47.52 2.62
CA SER A 31 -32.95 -47.77 3.30
C SER A 31 -33.73 -46.50 3.64
N ILE A 32 -33.05 -45.35 3.70
CA ILE A 32 -33.66 -44.04 3.94
C ILE A 32 -34.37 -43.52 2.69
N SER A 33 -35.47 -42.79 2.91
CA SER A 33 -36.29 -42.22 1.85
C SER A 33 -36.23 -40.70 1.86
N PHE A 34 -36.04 -40.10 0.69
CA PHE A 34 -36.11 -38.66 0.51
C PHE A 34 -36.74 -38.33 -0.85
N PRO A 35 -37.44 -37.21 -0.97
CA PRO A 35 -37.52 -36.48 -2.23
C PRO A 35 -36.09 -36.20 -2.72
N LEU A 36 -35.76 -36.55 -3.97
CA LEU A 36 -34.41 -36.36 -4.48
C LEU A 36 -34.37 -35.94 -5.94
N PHE A 37 -33.34 -35.20 -6.32
CA PHE A 37 -33.00 -34.86 -7.71
C PHE A 37 -31.55 -35.23 -8.01
N VAL A 38 -31.32 -35.73 -9.23
CA VAL A 38 -29.97 -35.88 -9.80
C VAL A 38 -29.86 -34.92 -10.97
N THR A 39 -28.90 -34.01 -10.89
CA THR A 39 -28.62 -32.96 -11.86
C THR A 39 -27.24 -33.15 -12.47
N TRP A 40 -27.11 -32.94 -13.77
CA TRP A 40 -25.88 -32.97 -14.55
C TRP A 40 -25.66 -31.64 -15.23
N GLU A 41 -24.44 -31.13 -15.18
CA GLU A 41 -24.02 -29.88 -15.83
C GLU A 41 -22.69 -30.10 -16.56
N LEU A 42 -22.44 -29.38 -17.65
CA LEU A 42 -21.21 -29.47 -18.44
C LEU A 42 -20.40 -28.18 -18.31
N GLU A 43 -19.09 -28.31 -18.13
CA GLU A 43 -18.16 -27.19 -18.21
C GLU A 43 -18.01 -26.68 -19.65
N SER A 44 -18.27 -25.39 -19.87
CA SER A 44 -18.18 -24.73 -21.17
C SER A 44 -16.73 -24.42 -21.55
N ASP A 45 -16.34 -24.66 -22.81
CA ASP A 45 -14.98 -24.36 -23.30
C ASP A 45 -14.72 -22.85 -23.50
N THR A 46 -15.76 -22.01 -23.45
CA THR A 46 -15.68 -20.58 -23.78
C THR A 46 -16.07 -19.66 -22.63
N SER A 47 -16.60 -20.18 -21.53
CA SER A 47 -16.98 -19.41 -20.34
C SER A 47 -16.81 -20.26 -19.07
N SER A 48 -16.55 -19.63 -17.92
CA SER A 48 -16.51 -20.32 -16.62
C SER A 48 -17.89 -20.71 -16.08
N ALA A 49 -18.94 -20.67 -16.91
CA ALA A 49 -20.31 -21.01 -16.53
C ALA A 49 -20.60 -22.48 -16.86
N LEU A 50 -21.26 -23.18 -15.94
CA LEU A 50 -21.73 -24.55 -16.12
C LEU A 50 -23.06 -24.55 -16.88
N GLU A 51 -23.22 -25.45 -17.85
CA GLU A 51 -24.41 -25.56 -18.69
C GLU A 51 -25.23 -26.82 -18.32
N LEU A 52 -26.52 -26.68 -18.03
CA LEU A 52 -27.36 -27.79 -17.57
C LEU A 52 -27.57 -28.87 -18.65
N ARG A 53 -27.29 -30.14 -18.32
CA ARG A 53 -27.33 -31.30 -19.24
C ARG A 53 -28.33 -32.39 -18.90
N GLY A 54 -28.92 -32.35 -17.72
CA GLY A 54 -29.94 -33.32 -17.32
C GLY A 54 -30.38 -33.12 -15.88
N CYS A 55 -31.67 -33.26 -15.58
CA CYS A 55 -32.14 -33.14 -14.20
C CYS A 55 -33.41 -33.96 -13.97
N ILE A 56 -33.29 -35.15 -13.38
CA ILE A 56 -34.43 -36.00 -13.05
C ILE A 56 -34.46 -36.27 -11.56
N GLY A 57 -35.62 -36.06 -10.98
CA GLY A 57 -35.88 -36.23 -9.56
C GLY A 57 -37.34 -36.52 -9.28
N THR A 58 -37.63 -36.77 -8.01
CA THR A 58 -38.96 -37.02 -7.48
C THR A 58 -39.13 -36.26 -6.19
N LEU A 59 -40.35 -35.79 -5.98
CA LEU A 59 -40.77 -35.12 -4.77
C LEU A 59 -41.41 -36.08 -3.77
N MET A 60 -41.73 -37.30 -4.21
CA MET A 60 -42.11 -38.37 -3.30
C MET A 60 -40.86 -38.94 -2.64
N GLU A 61 -40.97 -39.21 -1.34
CA GLU A 61 -40.00 -40.00 -0.61
C GLU A 61 -39.74 -41.33 -1.32
N ILE A 62 -38.54 -41.46 -1.90
CA ILE A 62 -38.09 -42.71 -2.48
C ILE A 62 -36.89 -43.22 -1.73
N LYS A 63 -36.84 -44.53 -1.55
CA LYS A 63 -35.66 -45.19 -1.02
C LYS A 63 -34.47 -44.91 -1.92
N LEU A 64 -33.35 -44.54 -1.32
CA LEU A 64 -32.11 -44.24 -2.04
C LEU A 64 -31.57 -45.42 -2.85
N GLN A 65 -32.04 -46.65 -2.63
CA GLN A 65 -31.79 -47.77 -3.54
C GLN A 65 -32.13 -47.45 -5.01
N ASN A 66 -33.05 -46.50 -5.25
CA ASN A 66 -33.49 -46.13 -6.59
C ASN A 66 -32.59 -45.07 -7.25
N LEU A 67 -31.60 -44.52 -6.54
CA LEU A 67 -30.74 -43.44 -7.03
C LEU A 67 -30.08 -43.78 -8.38
N ARG A 68 -29.70 -45.05 -8.58
CA ARG A 68 -29.15 -45.59 -9.85
C ARG A 68 -30.07 -45.27 -11.04
N ALA A 69 -31.38 -45.48 -10.86
CA ALA A 69 -32.36 -45.22 -11.90
C ALA A 69 -32.52 -43.72 -12.17
N PHE A 70 -32.40 -42.86 -11.15
CA PHE A 70 -32.44 -41.41 -11.32
C PHE A 70 -31.18 -40.87 -12.00
N ALA A 71 -30.01 -41.43 -11.69
CA ALA A 71 -28.76 -41.12 -12.38
C ALA A 71 -28.83 -41.41 -13.88
N LEU A 72 -29.24 -42.62 -14.26
CA LEU A 72 -29.34 -42.99 -15.68
C LEU A 72 -30.48 -42.26 -16.40
N LYS A 73 -31.61 -42.03 -15.74
CA LYS A 73 -32.72 -41.29 -16.36
C LYS A 73 -32.35 -39.83 -16.59
N SER A 74 -31.73 -39.16 -15.62
CA SER A 74 -31.28 -37.76 -15.74
C SER A 74 -30.22 -37.60 -16.81
N ALA A 75 -29.28 -38.54 -16.95
CA ALA A 75 -28.20 -38.45 -17.93
C ALA A 75 -28.60 -38.83 -19.36
N LEU A 76 -29.51 -39.80 -19.54
CA LEU A 76 -29.71 -40.46 -20.84
C LEU A 76 -31.14 -40.40 -21.38
N LYS A 77 -32.12 -40.13 -20.52
CA LYS A 77 -33.55 -40.27 -20.84
C LYS A 77 -34.37 -39.04 -20.47
N ASP A 78 -33.71 -37.94 -20.10
CA ASP A 78 -34.36 -36.65 -19.90
C ASP A 78 -34.58 -36.00 -21.27
N GLN A 79 -35.81 -36.09 -21.78
CA GLN A 79 -36.17 -35.67 -23.15
C GLN A 79 -35.94 -34.18 -23.44
N ARG A 80 -35.62 -33.37 -22.41
CA ARG A 80 -35.30 -31.94 -22.55
C ARG A 80 -33.88 -31.68 -23.02
N PHE A 81 -32.99 -32.67 -22.91
CA PHE A 81 -31.57 -32.54 -23.24
C PHE A 81 -31.15 -33.70 -24.13
N ASP A 82 -30.14 -33.47 -24.98
CA ASP A 82 -29.53 -34.57 -25.73
C ASP A 82 -28.84 -35.54 -24.74
N PRO A 83 -28.99 -36.87 -24.94
CA PRO A 83 -28.35 -37.85 -24.07
C PRO A 83 -26.85 -37.57 -23.95
N ILE A 84 -26.36 -37.58 -22.71
CA ILE A 84 -24.94 -37.39 -22.42
C ILE A 84 -24.10 -38.39 -23.23
N GLN A 85 -22.99 -37.94 -23.78
CA GLN A 85 -22.07 -38.74 -24.60
C GLN A 85 -20.81 -39.13 -23.79
N PRO A 86 -20.14 -40.25 -24.13
CA PRO A 86 -18.98 -40.74 -23.37
C PRO A 86 -17.81 -39.75 -23.29
N ASN A 87 -17.59 -38.93 -24.32
CA ASN A 87 -16.53 -37.92 -24.36
C ASN A 87 -16.78 -36.73 -23.42
N GLU A 88 -18.01 -36.58 -22.91
CA GLU A 88 -18.41 -35.47 -22.04
C GLU A 88 -18.13 -35.77 -20.57
N LEU A 89 -17.95 -37.04 -20.19
CA LEU A 89 -17.76 -37.50 -18.81
C LEU A 89 -16.71 -36.70 -18.02
N SER A 90 -15.58 -36.39 -18.66
CA SER A 90 -14.47 -35.66 -18.01
C SER A 90 -14.77 -34.19 -17.69
N LYS A 91 -15.82 -33.61 -18.28
CA LYS A 91 -16.24 -32.22 -18.12
C LYS A 91 -17.61 -32.08 -17.43
N LEU A 92 -18.18 -33.20 -16.96
CA LEU A 92 -19.48 -33.20 -16.30
C LEU A 92 -19.33 -32.91 -14.81
N HIS A 93 -20.32 -32.21 -14.29
CA HIS A 93 -20.58 -32.00 -12.88
C HIS A 93 -21.91 -32.68 -12.53
N CYS A 94 -21.96 -33.35 -11.37
CA CYS A 94 -23.18 -34.03 -10.90
C CYS A 94 -23.54 -33.53 -9.50
N THR A 95 -24.82 -33.22 -9.31
CA THR A 95 -25.39 -32.80 -8.02
C THR A 95 -26.54 -33.73 -7.65
N VAL A 96 -26.53 -34.24 -6.41
CA VAL A 96 -27.64 -35.00 -5.83
C VAL A 96 -28.27 -34.16 -4.71
N SER A 97 -29.47 -33.65 -4.94
CA SER A 97 -30.22 -32.83 -3.98
C SER A 97 -31.25 -33.70 -3.26
N LEU A 98 -31.24 -33.71 -1.92
CA LEU A 98 -32.32 -34.30 -1.11
C LEU A 98 -33.15 -33.16 -0.52
N LEU A 99 -34.46 -33.15 -0.73
CA LEU A 99 -35.34 -32.10 -0.19
C LEU A 99 -35.92 -32.53 1.16
N ILE A 100 -35.96 -31.61 2.10
CA ILE A 100 -36.46 -31.78 3.47
C ILE A 100 -37.28 -30.55 3.88
N ASP A 101 -38.23 -30.74 4.80
CA ASP A 101 -38.97 -29.71 5.56
C ASP A 101 -39.68 -28.60 4.75
N PHE A 102 -40.93 -28.86 4.37
CA PHE A 102 -41.80 -28.01 3.53
C PHE A 102 -42.80 -27.17 4.38
N GLU A 103 -42.90 -25.84 4.20
CA GLU A 103 -43.88 -24.97 4.91
C GLU A 103 -44.90 -24.31 3.96
N ALA A 104 -46.20 -24.33 4.25
CA ALA A 104 -47.22 -23.78 3.34
C ALA A 104 -47.14 -22.24 3.17
N ALA A 105 -47.30 -21.75 1.94
CA ALA A 105 -47.36 -20.35 1.58
C ALA A 105 -48.82 -19.87 1.50
N GLU A 106 -49.03 -18.58 1.75
CA GLU A 106 -50.35 -17.95 1.84
C GLU A 106 -51.06 -17.86 0.48
N ASP A 107 -50.31 -17.52 -0.58
CA ASP A 107 -50.80 -17.49 -1.96
C ASP A 107 -49.70 -17.90 -2.96
N TYR A 108 -50.03 -17.90 -4.26
CA TYR A 108 -49.11 -18.37 -5.29
C TYR A 108 -47.88 -17.46 -5.54
N LYS A 109 -47.86 -16.25 -4.96
CA LYS A 109 -46.76 -15.30 -4.99
C LYS A 109 -46.00 -15.22 -3.67
N ASP A 110 -46.50 -15.85 -2.61
CA ASP A 110 -45.89 -15.87 -1.29
C ASP A 110 -44.62 -16.74 -1.23
N TRP A 111 -43.59 -16.28 -1.94
CA TRP A 111 -42.24 -16.83 -2.00
C TRP A 111 -41.34 -15.81 -2.71
N GLN A 112 -40.02 -15.97 -2.63
CA GLN A 112 -39.06 -15.02 -3.21
C GLN A 112 -38.23 -15.76 -4.26
N ILE A 113 -38.16 -15.18 -5.46
CA ILE A 113 -37.31 -15.66 -6.56
C ILE A 113 -35.84 -15.63 -6.08
N GLU A 114 -35.04 -16.65 -6.43
CA GLU A 114 -33.68 -16.94 -5.94
C GLU A 114 -33.58 -17.50 -4.51
N ILE A 115 -34.55 -17.22 -3.64
CA ILE A 115 -34.45 -17.50 -2.21
C ILE A 115 -35.23 -18.77 -1.84
N HIS A 116 -36.47 -18.89 -2.29
CA HIS A 116 -37.35 -20.00 -1.94
C HIS A 116 -37.47 -21.01 -3.08
N GLY A 117 -37.34 -22.30 -2.75
CA GLY A 117 -37.84 -23.38 -3.60
C GLY A 117 -39.34 -23.47 -3.41
N ILE A 118 -40.08 -23.70 -4.49
CA ILE A 118 -41.54 -23.71 -4.45
C ILE A 118 -42.13 -25.02 -4.95
N THR A 119 -43.19 -25.45 -4.29
CA THR A 119 -44.04 -26.56 -4.70
C THR A 119 -45.44 -26.03 -4.92
N ILE A 120 -46.09 -26.43 -6.03
CA ILE A 120 -47.53 -26.18 -6.24
C ILE A 120 -48.34 -27.44 -6.04
N ASP A 121 -49.54 -27.27 -5.50
CA ASP A 121 -50.57 -28.30 -5.43
C ASP A 121 -51.92 -27.72 -5.85
N LEU A 122 -52.52 -28.27 -6.91
CA LEU A 122 -53.81 -27.83 -7.46
C LEU A 122 -54.68 -29.01 -7.87
N LEU A 123 -55.98 -28.96 -7.55
CA LEU A 123 -56.96 -29.98 -7.94
C LEU A 123 -57.98 -29.39 -8.92
N VAL A 124 -58.07 -29.92 -10.14
CA VAL A 124 -59.04 -29.47 -11.17
C VAL A 124 -59.80 -30.67 -11.72
N ASP A 125 -61.14 -30.65 -11.66
CA ASP A 125 -62.03 -31.69 -12.20
C ASP A 125 -61.60 -33.13 -11.84
N THR A 126 -61.21 -33.35 -10.57
CA THR A 126 -60.71 -34.62 -10.00
C THR A 126 -59.27 -35.02 -10.36
N VAL A 127 -58.56 -34.22 -11.16
CA VAL A 127 -57.15 -34.43 -11.51
C VAL A 127 -56.27 -33.51 -10.68
N ARG A 128 -55.28 -34.09 -9.97
CA ARG A 128 -54.33 -33.34 -9.14
C ARG A 128 -53.06 -33.04 -9.93
N TYR A 129 -52.67 -31.76 -9.94
CA TYR A 129 -51.48 -31.25 -10.59
C TYR A 129 -50.48 -30.81 -9.52
N HIS A 130 -49.26 -31.34 -9.59
CA HIS A 130 -48.22 -31.09 -8.62
C HIS A 130 -46.86 -30.97 -9.31
N ALA A 131 -46.09 -29.94 -8.99
CA ALA A 131 -44.76 -29.71 -9.53
C ALA A 131 -43.92 -28.82 -8.60
N THR A 132 -42.59 -28.82 -8.76
CA THR A 132 -41.67 -28.04 -7.92
C THR A 132 -40.51 -27.46 -8.70
N TYR A 133 -40.07 -26.28 -8.27
CA TYR A 133 -38.85 -25.60 -8.70
C TYR A 133 -37.95 -25.31 -7.50
N LEU A 134 -36.65 -25.44 -7.72
CA LEU A 134 -35.61 -25.05 -6.76
C LEU A 134 -35.43 -23.52 -6.78
N PRO A 135 -34.83 -22.91 -5.73
CA PRO A 135 -34.70 -21.46 -5.62
C PRO A 135 -34.13 -20.74 -6.86
N GLY A 136 -33.16 -21.34 -7.55
CA GLY A 136 -32.50 -20.75 -8.71
C GLY A 136 -33.27 -20.81 -10.04
N VAL A 137 -34.29 -21.68 -10.18
CA VAL A 137 -34.86 -21.99 -11.51
C VAL A 137 -35.63 -20.81 -12.11
N ALA A 138 -36.36 -20.06 -11.30
CA ALA A 138 -37.11 -18.90 -11.76
C ALA A 138 -36.15 -17.78 -12.25
N HIS A 139 -35.08 -17.53 -11.49
CA HIS A 139 -34.08 -16.53 -11.83
C HIS A 139 -33.29 -16.87 -13.10
N GLU A 140 -32.78 -18.10 -13.21
CA GLU A 140 -32.01 -18.56 -14.37
C GLU A 140 -32.78 -18.46 -15.69
N ARG A 141 -34.11 -18.47 -15.62
CA ARG A 141 -35.00 -18.34 -16.79
C ARG A 141 -35.57 -16.94 -16.97
N GLY A 142 -35.29 -16.02 -16.04
CA GLY A 142 -35.83 -14.66 -16.04
C GLY A 142 -37.35 -14.62 -15.85
N TRP A 143 -37.92 -15.60 -15.16
CA TRP A 143 -39.37 -15.71 -14.94
C TRP A 143 -39.80 -14.95 -13.69
N ASP A 144 -40.91 -14.22 -13.79
CA ASP A 144 -41.61 -13.68 -12.62
C ASP A 144 -42.44 -14.78 -11.89
N HIS A 145 -43.10 -14.45 -10.76
CA HIS A 145 -43.88 -15.43 -10.00
C HIS A 145 -45.00 -16.08 -10.82
N VAL A 146 -45.67 -15.32 -11.70
CA VAL A 146 -46.79 -15.82 -12.52
C VAL A 146 -46.25 -16.74 -13.60
N GLU A 147 -45.20 -16.33 -14.29
CA GLU A 147 -44.50 -17.10 -15.32
C GLU A 147 -43.90 -18.38 -14.73
N THR A 148 -43.38 -18.29 -13.51
CA THR A 148 -42.84 -19.43 -12.78
C THR A 148 -43.94 -20.43 -12.47
N ILE A 149 -45.06 -20.00 -11.87
CA ILE A 149 -46.21 -20.86 -11.57
C ILE A 149 -46.82 -21.42 -12.85
N TYR A 150 -46.90 -20.62 -13.92
CA TYR A 150 -47.36 -21.05 -15.24
C TYR A 150 -46.51 -22.19 -15.79
N SER A 151 -45.20 -21.99 -15.81
CA SER A 151 -44.21 -22.97 -16.23
C SER A 151 -44.30 -24.24 -15.37
N LEU A 152 -44.48 -24.07 -14.06
CA LEU A 152 -44.66 -25.15 -13.09
C LEU A 152 -45.95 -25.96 -13.35
N MET A 153 -47.05 -25.31 -13.70
CA MET A 153 -48.32 -25.96 -14.08
C MET A 153 -48.21 -26.70 -15.41
N ARG A 154 -47.52 -26.13 -16.40
CA ARG A 154 -47.21 -26.81 -17.67
C ARG A 154 -46.35 -28.05 -17.42
N LYS A 155 -45.36 -27.94 -16.54
CA LYS A 155 -44.51 -29.05 -16.08
C LYS A 155 -45.31 -30.13 -15.33
N ALA A 156 -46.35 -29.75 -14.58
CA ALA A 156 -47.29 -30.69 -13.94
C ALA A 156 -48.24 -31.40 -14.93
N GLY A 157 -48.22 -31.05 -16.22
CA GLY A 157 -49.05 -31.65 -17.27
C GLY A 157 -50.39 -30.94 -17.52
N PHE A 158 -50.63 -29.78 -16.89
CA PHE A 158 -51.86 -29.01 -17.08
C PHE A 158 -51.88 -28.32 -18.46
N ARG A 159 -52.85 -28.68 -19.32
CA ARG A 159 -52.99 -28.12 -20.68
C ARG A 159 -54.15 -27.12 -20.84
N GLY A 160 -54.86 -26.78 -19.77
CA GLY A 160 -55.95 -25.80 -19.78
C GLY A 160 -55.49 -24.35 -19.94
N ALA A 161 -56.45 -23.43 -20.06
CA ALA A 161 -56.24 -21.99 -19.99
C ALA A 161 -56.19 -21.54 -18.52
N LEU A 162 -55.30 -20.60 -18.18
CA LEU A 162 -55.24 -20.05 -16.82
C LEU A 162 -56.23 -18.90 -16.68
N SER A 163 -56.99 -18.93 -15.60
CA SER A 163 -57.78 -17.79 -15.10
C SER A 163 -57.20 -17.34 -13.76
N THR A 164 -57.49 -16.09 -13.37
CA THR A 164 -57.10 -15.57 -12.06
C THR A 164 -57.63 -16.42 -10.91
N THR A 165 -58.87 -16.92 -11.04
CA THR A 165 -59.46 -17.88 -10.09
C THR A 165 -58.66 -19.17 -9.93
N LEU A 166 -57.99 -19.63 -10.99
CA LEU A 166 -57.18 -20.85 -10.92
C LEU A 166 -55.87 -20.62 -10.15
N LEU A 167 -55.31 -19.41 -10.21
CA LEU A 167 -54.10 -19.04 -9.49
C LEU A 167 -54.36 -18.91 -7.99
N ASP A 168 -55.53 -18.39 -7.61
CA ASP A 168 -55.96 -18.25 -6.21
C ASP A 168 -56.18 -19.62 -5.53
N ASP A 169 -56.51 -20.66 -6.31
CA ASP A 169 -56.71 -22.03 -5.80
C ASP A 169 -55.39 -22.84 -5.67
N ILE A 170 -54.26 -22.29 -6.12
CA ILE A 170 -52.96 -22.96 -6.04
C ILE A 170 -52.36 -22.77 -4.65
N LYS A 171 -52.05 -23.89 -3.99
CA LYS A 171 -51.28 -23.88 -2.74
C LYS A 171 -49.79 -23.88 -3.04
N VAL A 172 -49.08 -22.88 -2.53
CA VAL A 172 -47.60 -22.79 -2.58
C VAL A 172 -47.01 -23.12 -1.21
N THR A 173 -45.68 -23.27 -1.11
CA THR A 173 -44.97 -23.65 0.13
C THR A 173 -43.55 -23.01 0.09
N ARG A 174 -43.11 -22.30 1.16
CA ARG A 174 -41.83 -21.55 1.36
C ARG A 174 -41.01 -22.04 2.59
N MET A 175 -39.84 -21.47 2.93
CA MET A 175 -38.97 -21.91 4.07
C MET A 175 -38.01 -20.80 4.59
N SER A 176 -37.96 -20.48 5.91
CA SER A 176 -37.00 -19.54 6.53
C SER A 176 -35.93 -20.24 7.40
N ARG A 177 -34.65 -19.98 7.10
CA ARG A 177 -33.50 -20.66 7.71
C ARG A 177 -32.28 -19.73 7.61
N ALA A 178 -31.30 -19.87 8.51
CA ALA A 178 -30.04 -19.15 8.34
C ALA A 178 -29.43 -19.43 6.96
N ARG A 179 -29.11 -18.38 6.19
CA ARG A 179 -28.55 -18.51 4.83
C ARG A 179 -27.26 -19.33 4.79
N VAL A 180 -26.50 -19.30 5.88
CA VAL A 180 -25.24 -20.01 6.05
C VAL A 180 -25.19 -20.74 7.37
N TYR A 181 -24.42 -21.83 7.44
CA TYR A 181 -24.18 -22.59 8.67
C TYR A 181 -25.44 -23.10 9.37
N CYS A 182 -26.54 -23.30 8.63
CA CYS A 182 -27.84 -23.68 9.18
C CYS A 182 -27.79 -24.98 10.00
N ASP A 183 -27.05 -25.98 9.50
CA ASP A 183 -27.13 -27.37 10.00
C ASP A 183 -25.89 -27.80 10.76
N VAL A 184 -25.01 -26.85 11.09
CA VAL A 184 -23.73 -27.17 11.71
C VAL A 184 -23.94 -27.93 13.01
N ASN A 185 -24.89 -27.55 13.85
CA ASN A 185 -25.12 -28.28 15.10
C ASN A 185 -25.85 -29.61 14.91
N GLU A 186 -26.72 -29.73 13.91
CA GLU A 186 -27.42 -30.99 13.61
C GLU A 186 -26.47 -32.08 13.11
N THR A 187 -25.44 -31.68 12.37
CA THR A 187 -24.40 -32.59 11.86
C THR A 187 -23.33 -32.94 12.90
N ARG A 188 -23.30 -32.24 14.04
CA ARG A 188 -22.33 -32.49 15.13
C ARG A 188 -22.86 -33.53 16.12
N PRO A 189 -21.97 -34.27 16.82
CA PRO A 189 -22.38 -35.14 17.92
C PRO A 189 -23.22 -34.37 18.94
N ARG A 190 -24.21 -35.02 19.53
CA ARG A 190 -25.12 -34.39 20.49
C ARG A 190 -24.36 -33.71 21.64
N GLU A 191 -23.24 -34.28 22.08
CA GLU A 191 -22.40 -33.75 23.14
C GLU A 191 -21.74 -32.41 22.79
N TYR A 192 -21.73 -32.01 21.51
CA TYR A 192 -21.18 -30.73 21.05
C TYR A 192 -22.06 -29.55 21.47
N TRP A 193 -23.38 -29.65 21.31
CA TRP A 193 -24.33 -28.56 21.56
C TRP A 193 -25.24 -28.82 22.77
N ASP A 194 -25.37 -30.06 23.26
CA ASP A 194 -26.17 -30.41 24.43
C ASP A 194 -25.45 -30.05 25.74
N TYR A 195 -25.30 -28.75 25.98
CA TYR A 195 -24.63 -28.21 27.16
C TYR A 195 -25.37 -28.51 28.47
N GLU A 196 -26.65 -28.91 28.45
CA GLU A 196 -27.38 -29.26 29.66
C GLU A 196 -26.81 -30.52 30.31
N ASN A 197 -26.35 -31.46 29.48
CA ASN A 197 -25.74 -32.73 29.88
C ASN A 197 -24.22 -32.65 30.10
N LEU A 198 -23.59 -31.48 29.90
CA LEU A 198 -22.16 -31.28 30.16
C LEU A 198 -21.80 -31.61 31.62
N GLN A 199 -20.79 -32.47 31.80
CA GLN A 199 -20.13 -32.72 33.08
C GLN A 199 -18.91 -31.80 33.18
N VAL A 200 -18.96 -30.83 34.09
CA VAL A 200 -17.88 -29.86 34.28
C VAL A 200 -16.82 -30.48 35.19
N THR A 201 -15.60 -30.59 34.68
CA THR A 201 -14.40 -30.88 35.49
C THR A 201 -13.94 -29.57 36.10
N TRP A 202 -13.82 -29.54 37.44
CA TRP A 202 -13.44 -28.34 38.17
C TRP A 202 -11.95 -28.37 38.48
N GLY A 203 -11.22 -27.33 38.09
CA GLY A 203 -9.85 -27.07 38.50
C GLY A 203 -9.76 -26.61 39.96
N ASP A 204 -8.52 -26.53 40.46
CA ASP A 204 -8.22 -26.04 41.81
C ASP A 204 -8.13 -24.52 41.82
N GLN A 205 -8.99 -23.87 42.61
CA GLN A 205 -9.01 -22.41 42.72
C GLN A 205 -7.76 -21.87 43.42
N ASP A 206 -7.11 -22.65 44.28
CA ASP A 206 -5.92 -22.22 45.02
C ASP A 206 -4.69 -22.03 44.09
N ASN A 207 -4.79 -22.49 42.83
CA ASN A 207 -3.80 -22.18 41.79
C ASN A 207 -3.84 -20.72 41.32
N TYR A 208 -4.83 -19.92 41.74
CA TYR A 208 -5.06 -18.58 41.23
C TYR A 208 -5.18 -17.54 42.35
N GLU A 209 -4.37 -16.48 42.25
CA GLU A 209 -4.42 -15.34 43.15
C GLU A 209 -5.12 -14.15 42.49
N VAL A 210 -6.05 -13.51 43.19
CA VAL A 210 -6.73 -12.30 42.72
C VAL A 210 -5.86 -11.08 43.02
N ILE A 211 -5.49 -10.33 42.00
CA ILE A 211 -4.68 -9.10 42.14
C ILE A 211 -5.59 -7.90 42.35
N ARG A 212 -6.47 -7.63 41.40
CA ARG A 212 -7.36 -6.45 41.45
C ARG A 212 -8.63 -6.67 40.64
N LYS A 213 -9.69 -5.97 41.02
CA LYS A 213 -10.93 -5.95 40.26
C LYS A 213 -10.77 -5.08 39.01
N ILE A 214 -11.13 -5.60 37.84
CA ILE A 214 -11.03 -4.90 36.56
C ILE A 214 -12.39 -4.65 35.91
N GLY A 215 -13.44 -5.37 36.33
CA GLY A 215 -14.78 -5.19 35.76
C GLY A 215 -15.91 -5.68 36.66
N ARG A 216 -17.10 -5.14 36.43
CA ARG A 216 -18.34 -5.60 37.07
C ARG A 216 -19.43 -5.71 36.01
N GLY A 217 -19.88 -6.93 35.75
CA GLY A 217 -20.99 -7.21 34.85
C GLY A 217 -22.30 -7.43 35.60
N LYS A 218 -23.39 -7.60 34.85
CA LYS A 218 -24.70 -8.01 35.40
C LYS A 218 -24.60 -9.37 36.08
N TYR A 219 -23.98 -10.34 35.42
CA TYR A 219 -23.92 -11.74 35.83
C TYR A 219 -22.56 -12.19 36.39
N SER A 220 -21.55 -11.31 36.41
CA SER A 220 -20.20 -11.67 36.84
C SER A 220 -19.46 -10.50 37.49
N GLU A 221 -18.38 -10.81 38.19
CA GLU A 221 -17.34 -9.87 38.60
C GLU A 221 -16.01 -10.35 38.03
N VAL A 222 -15.21 -9.42 37.49
CA VAL A 222 -14.00 -9.76 36.72
C VAL A 222 -12.79 -9.15 37.41
N PHE A 223 -11.75 -9.98 37.57
CA PHE A 223 -10.53 -9.64 38.26
C PHE A 223 -9.31 -9.96 37.38
N GLU A 224 -8.28 -9.13 37.46
CA GLU A 224 -6.93 -9.53 37.06
C GLU A 224 -6.39 -10.45 38.15
N GLY A 225 -5.78 -11.55 37.74
CA GLY A 225 -5.20 -12.53 38.63
C GLY A 225 -3.87 -13.06 38.14
N TYR A 226 -3.30 -13.96 38.94
CA TYR A 226 -2.03 -14.61 38.66
C TYR A 226 -2.17 -16.11 38.90
N ASN A 227 -1.75 -16.92 37.94
CA ASN A 227 -1.64 -18.36 38.11
C ASN A 227 -0.29 -18.68 38.77
N VAL A 228 -0.33 -19.13 40.02
CA VAL A 228 0.87 -19.40 40.83
C VAL A 228 1.61 -20.67 40.42
N THR A 229 0.97 -21.56 39.65
CA THR A 229 1.62 -22.81 39.20
C THR A 229 2.58 -22.60 38.04
N ASN A 230 2.31 -21.62 37.18
CA ASN A 230 3.07 -21.36 35.96
C ASN A 230 3.57 -19.92 35.83
N ASN A 231 3.37 -19.08 36.84
CA ASN A 231 3.80 -17.68 36.88
C ASN A 231 3.27 -16.82 35.72
N SER A 232 2.02 -17.04 35.31
CA SER A 232 1.37 -16.27 34.24
C SER A 232 0.23 -15.39 34.74
N LYS A 233 0.05 -14.22 34.13
CA LYS A 233 -1.13 -13.38 34.36
C LYS A 233 -2.37 -14.02 33.74
N CYS A 234 -3.51 -13.86 34.39
CA CYS A 234 -4.80 -14.34 33.90
C CYS A 234 -5.94 -13.39 34.24
N VAL A 235 -7.11 -13.63 33.67
CA VAL A 235 -8.36 -12.93 34.02
C VAL A 235 -9.32 -13.91 34.67
N ILE A 236 -9.82 -13.60 35.86
CA ILE A 236 -10.72 -14.44 36.64
C ILE A 236 -12.11 -13.81 36.62
N LYS A 237 -13.06 -14.47 35.94
CA LYS A 237 -14.47 -14.09 35.89
C LYS A 237 -15.25 -14.93 36.91
N ILE A 238 -15.56 -14.33 38.05
CA ILE A 238 -16.40 -14.95 39.08
C ILE A 238 -17.86 -14.81 38.66
N LEU A 239 -18.56 -15.94 38.49
CA LEU A 239 -19.96 -15.94 38.05
C LEU A 239 -20.88 -15.74 39.26
N LYS A 240 -21.76 -14.73 39.20
CA LYS A 240 -22.79 -14.50 40.23
C LYS A 240 -23.80 -15.66 40.23
N PRO A 241 -24.62 -15.83 41.29
CA PRO A 241 -25.66 -16.83 41.32
C PRO A 241 -26.61 -16.72 40.12
N VAL A 242 -26.46 -17.62 39.15
CA VAL A 242 -27.29 -17.75 37.94
C VAL A 242 -27.69 -19.21 37.72
N LYS A 243 -28.66 -19.45 36.85
CA LYS A 243 -29.11 -20.83 36.51
C LYS A 243 -27.92 -21.65 36.01
N LYS A 244 -27.71 -22.86 36.56
CA LYS A 244 -26.65 -23.80 36.15
C LYS A 244 -26.59 -24.02 34.63
N LYS A 245 -27.75 -24.06 33.97
CA LYS A 245 -27.87 -24.15 32.50
C LYS A 245 -27.07 -23.06 31.78
N LYS A 246 -27.07 -21.81 32.26
CA LYS A 246 -26.30 -20.71 31.65
C LYS A 246 -24.80 -20.88 31.83
N ILE A 247 -24.37 -21.34 33.01
CA ILE A 247 -22.95 -21.58 33.31
C ILE A 247 -22.41 -22.68 32.40
N LYS A 248 -23.13 -23.81 32.30
CA LYS A 248 -22.75 -24.92 31.40
C LYS A 248 -22.71 -24.49 29.94
N ARG A 249 -23.66 -23.67 29.50
CA ARG A 249 -23.68 -23.13 28.13
C ARG A 249 -22.44 -22.30 27.82
N GLU A 250 -22.11 -21.34 28.68
CA GLU A 250 -20.94 -20.48 28.49
C GLU A 250 -19.64 -21.31 28.48
N ILE A 251 -19.49 -22.24 29.42
CA ILE A 251 -18.33 -23.17 29.44
C ILE A 251 -18.27 -23.97 28.13
N LYS A 252 -19.39 -24.55 27.69
CA LYS A 252 -19.41 -25.40 26.50
C LYS A 252 -19.05 -24.64 25.23
N ILE A 253 -19.60 -23.44 25.07
CA ILE A 253 -19.30 -22.55 23.95
C ILE A 253 -17.82 -22.18 23.95
N LEU A 254 -17.27 -21.76 25.09
CA LEU A 254 -15.85 -21.42 25.21
C LEU A 254 -14.93 -22.61 24.95
N GLN A 255 -15.30 -23.82 25.40
CA GLN A 255 -14.56 -25.04 25.08
C GLN A 255 -14.58 -25.34 23.59
N ASN A 256 -15.73 -25.19 22.93
CA ASN A 256 -15.86 -25.46 21.50
C ASN A 256 -15.13 -24.43 20.63
N LEU A 257 -15.08 -23.17 21.07
CA LEU A 257 -14.43 -22.07 20.34
C LEU A 257 -12.95 -21.87 20.71
N SER A 258 -12.43 -22.65 21.67
CA SER A 258 -11.06 -22.53 22.14
C SER A 258 -10.05 -22.76 21.01
N GLY A 259 -9.07 -21.86 20.88
CA GLY A 259 -8.10 -21.86 19.78
C GLY A 259 -8.60 -21.20 18.49
N GLY A 260 -9.85 -20.70 18.50
CA GLY A 260 -10.42 -19.93 17.40
C GLY A 260 -9.73 -18.60 17.17
N VAL A 261 -9.79 -18.13 15.91
CA VAL A 261 -9.24 -16.83 15.53
C VAL A 261 -9.91 -15.71 16.31
N ASN A 262 -9.11 -14.91 17.01
CA ASN A 262 -9.54 -13.76 17.81
C ASN A 262 -10.61 -14.08 18.88
N ILE A 263 -10.74 -15.34 19.32
CA ILE A 263 -11.59 -15.73 20.45
C ILE A 263 -10.75 -15.74 21.72
N VAL A 264 -11.26 -15.20 22.83
CA VAL A 264 -10.58 -15.29 24.12
C VAL A 264 -10.42 -16.74 24.59
N GLN A 265 -9.21 -17.11 25.00
CA GLN A 265 -8.94 -18.45 25.47
C GLN A 265 -9.43 -18.68 26.91
N LEU A 266 -10.25 -19.72 27.10
CA LEU A 266 -10.57 -20.28 28.42
C LEU A 266 -9.43 -21.20 28.87
N LEU A 267 -8.75 -20.83 29.96
CA LEU A 267 -7.62 -21.57 30.52
C LEU A 267 -8.07 -22.63 31.54
N ASP A 268 -9.03 -22.29 32.40
CA ASP A 268 -9.52 -23.20 33.44
C ASP A 268 -10.95 -22.83 33.90
N VAL A 269 -11.62 -23.78 34.53
CA VAL A 269 -12.93 -23.62 35.17
C VAL A 269 -12.81 -24.09 36.62
N VAL A 270 -12.76 -23.13 37.55
CA VAL A 270 -12.54 -23.41 38.97
C VAL A 270 -13.80 -23.18 39.78
N ARG A 271 -13.84 -23.75 40.99
CA ARG A 271 -14.95 -23.56 41.92
C ARG A 271 -14.45 -23.41 43.32
N ASP A 272 -14.96 -22.38 43.98
CA ASP A 272 -14.60 -22.09 45.35
C ASP A 272 -15.01 -23.25 46.27
N PRO A 273 -14.08 -23.87 47.02
CA PRO A 273 -14.38 -25.04 47.83
C PRO A 273 -15.46 -24.78 48.90
N GLN A 274 -15.53 -23.56 49.44
CA GLN A 274 -16.44 -23.19 50.52
C GLN A 274 -17.80 -22.70 50.01
N SER A 275 -17.81 -21.60 49.25
CA SER A 275 -19.01 -20.95 48.71
C SER A 275 -19.61 -21.68 47.51
N LYS A 276 -18.86 -22.62 46.91
CA LYS A 276 -19.27 -23.36 45.71
C LYS A 276 -19.52 -22.47 44.49
N THR A 277 -18.99 -21.25 44.49
CA THR A 277 -19.11 -20.26 43.42
C THR A 277 -18.20 -20.62 42.25
N PRO A 278 -18.73 -20.74 41.02
CA PRO A 278 -17.91 -21.07 39.85
C PRO A 278 -17.23 -19.83 39.26
N SER A 279 -16.00 -20.01 38.79
CA SER A 279 -15.19 -18.97 38.16
C SER A 279 -14.58 -19.51 36.86
N LEU A 280 -14.54 -18.65 35.84
CA LEU A 280 -13.88 -18.94 34.56
C LEU A 280 -12.55 -18.19 34.51
N VAL A 281 -11.47 -18.89 34.19
CA VAL A 281 -10.13 -18.32 34.09
C VAL A 281 -9.76 -18.19 32.62
N PHE A 282 -9.37 -16.99 32.18
CA PHE A 282 -9.04 -16.66 30.80
C PHE A 282 -7.60 -16.19 30.66
N GLU A 283 -7.10 -16.22 29.41
CA GLU A 283 -5.87 -15.54 29.04
C GLU A 283 -5.92 -14.04 29.42
N HIS A 284 -4.77 -13.47 29.78
CA HIS A 284 -4.67 -12.04 29.98
C HIS A 284 -4.54 -11.33 28.63
N VAL A 285 -5.51 -10.48 28.31
CA VAL A 285 -5.51 -9.65 27.11
C VAL A 285 -5.23 -8.20 27.53
N ASN A 286 -4.17 -7.60 26.97
CA ASN A 286 -3.96 -6.17 27.08
C ASN A 286 -5.10 -5.43 26.37
N ASN A 287 -5.57 -4.32 26.94
CA ASN A 287 -6.67 -3.59 26.35
C ASN A 287 -6.52 -2.08 26.51
N THR A 288 -6.62 -1.36 25.40
CA THR A 288 -6.85 0.09 25.39
C THR A 288 -8.35 0.34 25.44
N ASP A 289 -8.82 1.19 26.37
CA ASP A 289 -10.24 1.51 26.47
C ASP A 289 -10.78 2.10 25.16
N PHE A 290 -11.89 1.56 24.66
CA PHE A 290 -12.43 1.92 23.35
C PHE A 290 -12.82 3.40 23.26
N LYS A 291 -13.18 4.07 24.38
CA LYS A 291 -13.52 5.50 24.37
C LYS A 291 -12.29 6.37 24.12
N SER A 292 -11.11 5.90 24.52
CA SER A 292 -9.83 6.55 24.22
C SER A 292 -9.31 6.13 22.85
N LEU A 293 -9.49 4.87 22.46
CA LEU A 293 -8.95 4.33 21.22
C LEU A 293 -9.74 4.76 19.97
N TYR A 294 -11.06 4.64 19.95
CA TYR A 294 -11.85 4.88 18.74
C TYR A 294 -11.67 6.29 18.15
N PRO A 295 -11.56 7.37 18.96
CA PRO A 295 -11.27 8.70 18.43
C PRO A 295 -9.91 8.85 17.75
N THR A 296 -8.94 7.96 18.05
CA THR A 296 -7.58 8.01 17.49
C THR A 296 -7.40 7.10 16.27
N LEU A 297 -8.37 6.24 15.96
CA LEU A 297 -8.26 5.31 14.83
C LEU A 297 -8.31 6.04 13.49
N THR A 298 -7.43 5.62 12.59
CA THR A 298 -7.49 5.96 11.15
C THR A 298 -8.55 5.12 10.44
N ASP A 299 -8.93 5.47 9.20
CA ASP A 299 -9.83 4.63 8.40
C ASP A 299 -9.26 3.22 8.20
N TYR A 300 -7.94 3.10 7.96
CA TYR A 300 -7.28 1.80 7.83
C TYR A 300 -7.38 0.98 9.12
N ASP A 301 -7.20 1.60 10.29
CA ASP A 301 -7.36 0.89 11.55
C ASP A 301 -8.79 0.41 11.77
N ILE A 302 -9.79 1.22 11.43
CA ILE A 302 -11.20 0.81 11.50
C ILE A 302 -11.43 -0.40 10.57
N ARG A 303 -10.99 -0.33 9.31
CA ARG A 303 -11.04 -1.47 8.37
C ARG A 303 -10.39 -2.71 8.97
N TYR A 304 -9.19 -2.56 9.53
CA TYR A 304 -8.44 -3.67 10.12
C TYR A 304 -9.16 -4.30 11.31
N TYR A 305 -9.58 -3.52 12.30
CA TYR A 305 -10.23 -4.08 13.50
C TYR A 305 -11.62 -4.62 13.23
N ILE A 306 -12.39 -4.03 12.31
CA ILE A 306 -13.67 -4.60 11.87
C ILE A 306 -13.42 -5.93 11.12
N TYR A 307 -12.38 -6.00 10.28
CA TYR A 307 -12.01 -7.25 9.61
C TYR A 307 -11.59 -8.35 10.60
N GLU A 308 -10.80 -8.01 11.62
CA GLU A 308 -10.39 -8.95 12.67
C GLU A 308 -11.58 -9.41 13.53
N LEU A 309 -12.56 -8.54 13.77
CA LEU A 309 -13.81 -8.92 14.44
C LEU A 309 -14.68 -9.81 13.55
N LEU A 310 -14.76 -9.54 12.24
CA LEU A 310 -15.47 -10.39 11.28
C LEU A 310 -14.89 -11.81 11.25
N LYS A 311 -13.56 -11.97 11.34
CA LYS A 311 -12.93 -13.30 11.47
C LYS A 311 -13.44 -14.06 12.71
N ALA A 312 -13.56 -13.39 13.85
CA ALA A 312 -14.08 -14.01 15.07
C ALA A 312 -15.56 -14.42 14.91
N LEU A 313 -16.37 -13.57 14.27
CA LEU A 313 -17.78 -13.84 14.01
C LEU A 313 -17.98 -14.99 13.02
N ASP A 314 -17.27 -14.99 11.90
CA ASP A 314 -17.32 -16.09 10.93
C ASP A 314 -16.88 -17.41 11.56
N TYR A 315 -15.87 -17.38 12.42
CA TYR A 315 -15.41 -18.55 13.15
C TYR A 315 -16.48 -19.08 14.13
N CYS A 316 -17.14 -18.23 14.92
CA CYS A 316 -18.18 -18.73 15.82
C CYS A 316 -19.45 -19.16 15.07
N HIS A 317 -19.86 -18.43 14.02
CA HIS A 317 -21.00 -18.75 13.18
C HIS A 317 -20.80 -20.09 12.46
N SER A 318 -19.62 -20.32 11.88
CA SER A 318 -19.26 -21.61 11.25
C SER A 318 -19.14 -22.78 12.23
N ASN A 319 -19.05 -22.51 13.54
CA ASN A 319 -19.12 -23.48 14.61
C ASN A 319 -20.53 -23.61 15.23
N GLY A 320 -21.54 -23.03 14.57
CA GLY A 320 -22.94 -23.12 14.97
C GLY A 320 -23.30 -22.23 16.15
N ILE A 321 -22.53 -21.18 16.43
CA ILE A 321 -22.68 -20.36 17.64
C ILE A 321 -22.88 -18.89 17.27
N MET A 322 -23.95 -18.28 17.79
CA MET A 322 -24.18 -16.84 17.74
C MET A 322 -23.77 -16.18 19.06
N HIS A 323 -23.11 -15.01 19.00
CA HIS A 323 -22.60 -14.33 20.18
C HIS A 323 -23.70 -13.57 20.95
N ARG A 324 -24.58 -12.87 20.24
CA ARG A 324 -25.76 -12.13 20.74
C ARG A 324 -25.49 -10.97 21.71
N ASP A 325 -24.26 -10.47 21.77
CA ASP A 325 -23.89 -9.29 22.58
C ASP A 325 -22.59 -8.63 22.06
N VAL A 326 -22.46 -8.57 20.73
CA VAL A 326 -21.34 -7.86 20.08
C VAL A 326 -21.49 -6.36 20.34
N LYS A 327 -20.47 -5.76 20.96
CA LYS A 327 -20.43 -4.33 21.32
C LYS A 327 -18.99 -3.92 21.66
N PRO A 328 -18.65 -2.61 21.69
CA PRO A 328 -17.28 -2.16 21.94
C PRO A 328 -16.68 -2.70 23.25
N HIS A 329 -17.48 -2.82 24.31
CA HIS A 329 -17.02 -3.32 25.61
C HIS A 329 -16.60 -4.81 25.60
N ASN A 330 -17.06 -5.57 24.61
CA ASN A 330 -16.76 -7.00 24.47
C ASN A 330 -15.66 -7.26 23.42
N VAL A 331 -15.03 -6.21 22.88
CA VAL A 331 -13.95 -6.29 21.91
C VAL A 331 -12.69 -5.71 22.55
N MET A 332 -11.77 -6.59 22.94
CA MET A 332 -10.50 -6.19 23.55
C MET A 332 -9.46 -5.94 22.46
N ILE A 333 -8.79 -4.79 22.50
CA ILE A 333 -7.80 -4.38 21.50
C ILE A 333 -6.48 -4.02 22.18
N ASP A 334 -5.41 -4.76 21.83
CA ASP A 334 -4.03 -4.36 22.05
C ASP A 334 -3.55 -3.63 20.78
N HIS A 335 -3.63 -2.30 20.80
CA HIS A 335 -3.37 -1.49 19.61
C HIS A 335 -1.89 -1.51 19.21
N GLU A 336 -0.97 -1.55 20.18
CA GLU A 336 0.47 -1.62 19.94
C GLU A 336 0.85 -2.90 19.17
N LYS A 337 0.20 -4.03 19.51
CA LYS A 337 0.42 -5.31 18.84
C LYS A 337 -0.53 -5.59 17.69
N ARG A 338 -1.49 -4.70 17.41
CA ARG A 338 -2.61 -4.88 16.47
C ARG A 338 -3.37 -6.20 16.67
N GLN A 339 -3.65 -6.56 17.92
CA GLN A 339 -4.37 -7.79 18.28
C GLN A 339 -5.78 -7.49 18.78
N LEU A 340 -6.74 -8.35 18.42
CA LEU A 340 -8.13 -8.28 18.83
C LEU A 340 -8.56 -9.60 19.49
N ARG A 341 -9.39 -9.50 20.55
CA ARG A 341 -10.08 -10.64 21.17
C ARG A 341 -11.55 -10.31 21.42
N LEU A 342 -12.45 -11.16 20.94
CA LEU A 342 -13.87 -11.14 21.29
C LEU A 342 -14.08 -11.91 22.60
N ILE A 343 -14.71 -11.22 23.57
CA ILE A 343 -14.90 -11.70 24.93
C ILE A 343 -16.39 -11.77 25.33
N ASP A 344 -16.65 -12.33 26.51
CA ASP A 344 -17.98 -12.41 27.15
C ASP A 344 -19.05 -13.20 26.38
N TRP A 345 -18.87 -14.51 26.35
CA TRP A 345 -19.75 -15.49 25.69
C TRP A 345 -20.97 -15.91 26.55
N GLY A 346 -21.29 -15.19 27.63
CA GLY A 346 -22.37 -15.58 28.56
C GLY A 346 -23.78 -15.51 27.96
N LEU A 347 -23.97 -14.68 26.92
CA LEU A 347 -25.23 -14.56 26.17
C LEU A 347 -25.26 -15.39 24.88
N ALA A 348 -24.14 -15.98 24.46
CA ALA A 348 -24.07 -16.78 23.26
C ALA A 348 -24.98 -18.03 23.31
N GLU A 349 -25.28 -18.59 22.15
CA GLU A 349 -26.13 -19.78 21.99
C GLU A 349 -25.75 -20.60 20.77
N PHE A 350 -26.06 -21.89 20.82
CA PHE A 350 -26.04 -22.79 19.68
C PHE A 350 -27.27 -22.55 18.79
N TYR A 351 -27.04 -22.33 17.50
CA TYR A 351 -28.09 -22.20 16.50
C TYR A 351 -28.60 -23.56 16.02
N HIS A 352 -29.90 -23.67 15.86
CA HIS A 352 -30.66 -24.79 15.34
C HIS A 352 -31.78 -24.18 14.51
N ALA A 353 -32.01 -24.72 13.31
CA ALA A 353 -33.08 -24.26 12.43
C ALA A 353 -34.46 -24.48 13.09
N GLY A 354 -35.41 -23.57 12.83
CA GLY A 354 -36.78 -23.62 13.39
C GLY A 354 -36.87 -23.53 14.91
N ARG A 355 -35.80 -23.06 15.58
CA ARG A 355 -35.78 -22.91 17.04
C ARG A 355 -36.03 -21.46 17.43
N GLU A 356 -36.99 -21.26 18.33
CA GLU A 356 -37.21 -19.98 18.97
C GLU A 356 -36.14 -19.66 20.03
N TYR A 357 -35.62 -18.43 19.98
CA TYR A 357 -34.64 -17.90 20.90
C TYR A 357 -35.18 -16.70 21.68
N ASN A 358 -34.68 -16.55 22.91
CA ASN A 358 -35.08 -15.43 23.77
C ASN A 358 -34.58 -14.08 23.20
N VAL A 359 -35.49 -13.13 22.98
CA VAL A 359 -35.17 -11.80 22.45
C VAL A 359 -34.55 -10.83 23.47
N ARG A 360 -34.60 -11.17 24.77
CA ARG A 360 -34.07 -10.36 25.88
C ARG A 360 -32.54 -10.53 26.06
N VAL A 361 -31.83 -10.48 24.95
CA VAL A 361 -30.35 -10.52 24.81
C VAL A 361 -29.82 -9.19 24.27
N ALA A 362 -28.50 -9.06 24.09
CA ALA A 362 -27.82 -7.84 23.65
C ALA A 362 -28.02 -6.58 24.53
N SER A 363 -27.11 -5.63 24.37
CA SER A 363 -27.19 -4.30 24.98
C SER A 363 -28.03 -3.38 24.10
N ARG A 364 -28.84 -2.49 24.70
CA ARG A 364 -29.91 -1.72 24.00
C ARG A 364 -29.50 -1.14 22.64
N TYR A 365 -28.39 -0.42 22.60
CA TYR A 365 -27.96 0.31 21.41
C TYR A 365 -27.52 -0.58 20.23
N PHE A 366 -27.32 -1.87 20.48
CA PHE A 366 -26.86 -2.87 19.52
C PHE A 366 -27.95 -3.92 19.23
N LYS A 367 -29.17 -3.76 19.77
CA LYS A 367 -30.28 -4.68 19.51
C LYS A 367 -30.72 -4.59 18.05
N GLY A 368 -30.75 -5.75 17.37
CA GLY A 368 -31.37 -5.91 16.06
C GLY A 368 -32.88 -5.70 16.11
N PRO A 369 -33.50 -5.24 15.01
CA PRO A 369 -34.95 -5.10 14.90
C PRO A 369 -35.74 -6.34 15.34
N GLU A 370 -35.28 -7.54 14.98
CA GLU A 370 -35.86 -8.83 15.39
C GLU A 370 -36.05 -8.94 16.92
N LEU A 371 -35.13 -8.39 17.72
CA LEU A 371 -35.25 -8.39 19.18
C LEU A 371 -36.23 -7.35 19.72
N LEU A 372 -36.51 -6.30 18.93
CA LEU A 372 -37.36 -5.16 19.30
C LEU A 372 -38.83 -5.38 18.87
N VAL A 373 -39.05 -6.23 17.87
CA VAL A 373 -40.38 -6.65 17.38
C VAL A 373 -40.76 -8.07 17.80
N ASP A 374 -40.00 -8.68 18.72
CA ASP A 374 -40.23 -10.01 19.30
C ASP A 374 -40.22 -11.19 18.30
N MET A 375 -39.46 -11.08 17.20
CA MET A 375 -39.20 -12.21 16.30
C MET A 375 -38.21 -13.18 16.98
N GLN A 376 -38.65 -14.41 17.28
CA GLN A 376 -37.85 -15.35 18.09
C GLN A 376 -36.97 -16.29 17.25
N GLU A 377 -37.32 -16.54 16.00
CA GLU A 377 -36.59 -17.42 15.09
C GLU A 377 -35.45 -16.70 14.35
N TYR A 378 -34.62 -15.99 15.11
CA TYR A 378 -33.45 -15.27 14.57
C TYR A 378 -32.19 -16.14 14.57
N ASP A 379 -31.16 -15.67 13.85
CA ASP A 379 -29.91 -16.41 13.62
C ASP A 379 -28.64 -15.56 13.80
N TYR A 380 -27.53 -16.03 13.21
CA TYR A 380 -26.21 -15.39 13.22
C TYR A 380 -26.21 -13.93 12.75
N SER A 381 -27.14 -13.55 11.87
CA SER A 381 -27.30 -12.20 11.31
C SER A 381 -27.60 -11.12 12.38
N LEU A 382 -28.02 -11.50 13.59
CA LEU A 382 -28.14 -10.60 14.73
C LEU A 382 -26.79 -9.98 15.14
N ASP A 383 -25.71 -10.76 15.07
CA ASP A 383 -24.36 -10.27 15.37
C ASP A 383 -23.90 -9.26 14.30
N MET A 384 -24.35 -9.43 13.05
CA MET A 384 -24.01 -8.55 11.93
C MET A 384 -24.68 -7.17 12.05
N TRP A 385 -25.91 -7.12 12.57
CA TRP A 385 -26.54 -5.84 12.95
C TRP A 385 -25.76 -5.11 14.04
N SER A 386 -25.36 -5.86 15.08
CA SER A 386 -24.60 -5.32 16.20
C SER A 386 -23.24 -4.76 15.75
N LEU A 387 -22.57 -5.46 14.83
CA LEU A 387 -21.36 -5.00 14.15
C LEU A 387 -21.61 -3.70 13.35
N GLY A 388 -22.70 -3.64 12.59
CA GLY A 388 -23.08 -2.44 11.84
C GLY A 388 -23.28 -1.22 12.75
N CYS A 389 -23.90 -1.40 13.92
CA CYS A 389 -24.07 -0.35 14.92
C CYS A 389 -22.71 0.15 15.47
N MET A 390 -21.78 -0.77 15.74
CA MET A 390 -20.41 -0.42 16.15
C MET A 390 -19.67 0.35 15.06
N PHE A 391 -19.72 -0.17 13.83
CA PHE A 391 -19.05 0.43 12.69
C PHE A 391 -19.56 1.84 12.41
N ALA A 392 -20.88 2.05 12.43
CA ALA A 392 -21.49 3.38 12.33
C ALA A 392 -21.01 4.33 13.44
N GLY A 393 -20.89 3.82 14.67
CA GLY A 393 -20.38 4.59 15.81
C GLY A 393 -18.94 5.07 15.60
N MET A 394 -18.09 4.24 15.02
CA MET A 394 -16.70 4.56 14.68
C MET A 394 -16.61 5.58 13.54
N ILE A 395 -17.18 5.28 12.36
CA ILE A 395 -16.98 6.12 11.16
C ILE A 395 -17.68 7.48 11.27
N PHE A 396 -18.81 7.55 11.96
CA PHE A 396 -19.51 8.83 12.16
C PHE A 396 -19.08 9.56 13.44
N ARG A 397 -18.17 8.98 14.24
CA ARG A 397 -17.78 9.46 15.57
C ARG A 397 -18.98 9.76 16.46
N LYS A 398 -19.95 8.85 16.46
CA LYS A 398 -21.23 9.00 17.15
C LYS A 398 -21.58 7.71 17.90
N GLU A 399 -21.11 7.63 19.15
CA GLU A 399 -21.28 6.44 20.00
C GLU A 399 -22.26 6.73 21.16
N PRO A 400 -23.40 6.02 21.26
CA PRO A 400 -23.95 5.06 20.29
C PRO A 400 -24.58 5.74 19.06
N PHE A 401 -24.60 5.04 17.92
CA PHE A 401 -25.20 5.58 16.70
C PHE A 401 -26.72 5.74 16.80
N PHE A 402 -27.40 4.69 17.29
CA PHE A 402 -28.81 4.67 17.63
C PHE A 402 -28.99 4.79 19.15
N HIS A 403 -29.41 5.97 19.61
CA HIS A 403 -29.47 6.29 21.04
C HIS A 403 -30.93 6.31 21.55
N GLY A 404 -31.53 5.15 21.78
CA GLY A 404 -32.87 5.02 22.38
C GLY A 404 -32.86 5.07 23.91
N HIS A 405 -33.85 5.73 24.51
CA HIS A 405 -33.98 5.80 25.97
C HIS A 405 -34.44 4.48 26.60
N ASP A 406 -35.26 3.72 25.88
CA ASP A 406 -35.71 2.36 26.19
C ASP A 406 -35.74 1.51 24.90
N ASN A 407 -36.25 0.27 24.96
CA ASN A 407 -36.29 -0.59 23.77
C ASN A 407 -37.28 -0.08 22.71
N CYS A 408 -38.38 0.55 23.12
CA CYS A 408 -39.38 1.06 22.19
C CYS A 408 -38.81 2.26 21.42
N ASP A 409 -38.24 3.23 22.14
CA ASP A 409 -37.55 4.39 21.54
C ASP A 409 -36.33 3.95 20.71
N GLN A 410 -35.67 2.83 21.04
CA GLN A 410 -34.59 2.28 20.22
C GLN A 410 -35.06 1.96 18.80
N LEU A 411 -36.22 1.29 18.65
CA LEU A 411 -36.80 1.01 17.33
C LEU A 411 -37.19 2.30 16.60
N VAL A 412 -37.69 3.30 17.33
CA VAL A 412 -37.98 4.64 16.77
C VAL A 412 -36.71 5.31 16.24
N LYS A 413 -35.56 5.21 16.93
CA LYS A 413 -34.28 5.76 16.41
C LYS A 413 -33.83 5.05 15.15
N ILE A 414 -34.05 3.74 15.05
CA ILE A 414 -33.76 2.95 13.85
C ILE A 414 -34.66 3.41 12.70
N ALA A 415 -35.97 3.50 12.93
CA ALA A 415 -36.96 3.98 11.97
C ALA A 415 -36.70 5.38 11.44
N LYS A 416 -36.17 6.28 12.27
CA LYS A 416 -35.75 7.63 11.84
C LYS A 416 -34.58 7.65 10.86
N VAL A 417 -33.84 6.54 10.72
CA VAL A 417 -32.71 6.43 9.80
C VAL A 417 -33.04 5.51 8.63
N ARG A 418 -33.57 4.31 8.89
CA ARG A 418 -33.92 3.34 7.86
C ARG A 418 -35.26 3.60 7.17
N GLY A 419 -36.10 4.42 7.78
CA GLY A 419 -37.47 4.64 7.34
C GLY A 419 -38.44 3.64 7.94
N THR A 420 -39.72 3.99 7.89
CA THR A 420 -40.82 3.16 8.42
C THR A 420 -41.39 2.21 7.37
N GLU A 421 -41.25 2.51 6.08
CA GLU A 421 -41.74 1.66 4.99
C GLU A 421 -41.05 0.28 5.00
N GLU A 422 -39.71 0.25 4.93
CA GLU A 422 -38.92 -1.00 5.03
C GLU A 422 -39.19 -1.78 6.34
N LEU A 423 -39.58 -1.10 7.43
CA LEU A 423 -39.95 -1.76 8.68
C LEU A 423 -41.29 -2.48 8.57
N PHE A 424 -42.31 -1.84 7.97
CA PHE A 424 -43.61 -2.46 7.78
C PHE A 424 -43.57 -3.60 6.76
N ASP A 425 -42.74 -3.48 5.72
CA ASP A 425 -42.50 -4.58 4.77
C ASP A 425 -41.87 -5.79 5.47
N TYR A 426 -40.89 -5.55 6.35
CA TYR A 426 -40.29 -6.58 7.18
C TYR A 426 -41.32 -7.25 8.11
N LEU A 427 -42.14 -6.47 8.81
CA LEU A 427 -43.20 -7.02 9.67
C LEU A 427 -44.20 -7.89 8.88
N SER A 428 -44.61 -7.42 7.70
CA SER A 428 -45.53 -8.16 6.83
C SER A 428 -44.91 -9.44 6.26
N THR A 429 -43.61 -9.43 5.95
CA THR A 429 -42.92 -10.60 5.36
C THR A 429 -42.91 -11.79 6.33
N TYR A 430 -42.77 -11.52 7.63
CA TYR A 430 -42.64 -12.51 8.69
C TYR A 430 -43.90 -12.67 9.56
N ASP A 431 -45.04 -12.10 9.12
CA ASP A 431 -46.32 -12.12 9.85
C ASP A 431 -46.19 -11.69 11.33
N LEU A 432 -45.50 -10.56 11.56
CA LEU A 432 -45.23 -10.02 12.89
C LEU A 432 -46.20 -8.88 13.23
N GLU A 433 -46.92 -9.02 14.34
CA GLU A 433 -47.76 -7.95 14.87
C GLU A 433 -46.93 -6.92 15.64
N MET A 434 -47.11 -5.63 15.29
CA MET A 434 -46.47 -4.55 16.03
C MET A 434 -47.14 -4.36 17.39
N ASP A 435 -46.35 -4.33 18.47
CA ASP A 435 -46.86 -4.12 19.82
C ASP A 435 -47.61 -2.77 19.93
N PRO A 436 -48.84 -2.71 20.50
CA PRO A 436 -49.62 -1.49 20.64
C PRO A 436 -48.87 -0.33 21.33
N GLN A 437 -47.81 -0.61 22.10
CA GLN A 437 -46.96 0.44 22.68
C GLN A 437 -46.28 1.34 21.63
N TYR A 438 -46.22 0.92 20.37
CA TYR A 438 -45.68 1.70 19.25
C TYR A 438 -46.71 2.66 18.62
N ASP A 439 -47.99 2.52 18.98
CA ASP A 439 -49.06 3.40 18.52
C ASP A 439 -48.79 4.85 18.95
N GLY A 440 -48.63 5.74 17.97
CA GLY A 440 -48.40 7.17 18.19
C GLY A 440 -46.94 7.58 18.46
N ILE A 441 -45.98 6.66 18.59
CA ILE A 441 -44.55 6.99 18.78
C ILE A 441 -43.65 6.71 17.57
N LEU A 442 -43.99 5.73 16.72
CA LEU A 442 -43.17 5.35 15.58
C LEU A 442 -43.18 6.40 14.46
N GLY A 443 -44.35 7.02 14.22
CA GLY A 443 -44.55 8.02 13.18
C GLY A 443 -44.36 7.46 11.76
N SER A 444 -44.19 8.37 10.78
CA SER A 444 -43.78 8.04 9.42
C SER A 444 -42.43 8.72 9.14
N HIS A 445 -41.46 7.94 8.69
CA HIS A 445 -40.11 8.41 8.42
C HIS A 445 -39.62 7.87 7.08
N SER A 446 -39.06 8.74 6.25
CA SER A 446 -38.36 8.32 5.03
C SER A 446 -36.94 7.86 5.36
N LYS A 447 -36.41 6.94 4.54
CA LYS A 447 -35.01 6.50 4.65
C LYS A 447 -34.08 7.71 4.53
N LYS A 448 -33.19 7.85 5.51
CA LYS A 448 -32.23 8.94 5.58
C LYS A 448 -30.93 8.52 4.89
N ALA A 449 -30.54 9.30 3.89
CA ALA A 449 -29.24 9.18 3.24
C ALA A 449 -28.10 9.24 4.29
N LEU A 450 -27.20 8.24 4.29
CA LEU A 450 -26.14 8.09 5.29
C LEU A 450 -25.12 9.24 5.23
N GLU A 451 -24.98 9.88 4.08
CA GLU A 451 -24.14 11.06 3.83
C GLU A 451 -24.52 12.23 4.75
N LYS A 452 -25.77 12.28 5.24
CA LYS A 452 -26.23 13.31 6.19
C LYS A 452 -25.62 13.18 7.60
N PHE A 453 -24.87 12.12 7.87
CA PHE A 453 -24.12 11.94 9.12
C PHE A 453 -22.64 12.33 8.98
N ILE A 454 -22.21 12.73 7.77
CA ILE A 454 -20.86 13.24 7.53
C ILE A 454 -20.73 14.65 8.10
N THR A 455 -19.66 14.88 8.83
CA THR A 455 -19.26 16.15 9.43
C THR A 455 -17.82 16.46 9.06
N ALA A 456 -17.35 17.68 9.29
CA ALA A 456 -15.95 18.04 9.06
C ALA A 456 -14.97 17.16 9.86
N GLU A 457 -15.39 16.70 11.04
CA GLU A 457 -14.55 15.90 11.96
C GLU A 457 -14.48 14.41 11.64
N ASN A 458 -15.36 13.90 10.77
CA ASN A 458 -15.43 12.47 10.45
C ASN A 458 -15.30 12.17 8.94
N LYS A 459 -15.26 13.20 8.08
CA LYS A 459 -15.18 13.05 6.62
C LYS A 459 -14.01 12.17 6.17
N HIS A 460 -12.88 12.20 6.88
CA HIS A 460 -11.70 11.40 6.57
C HIS A 460 -11.86 9.90 6.89
N LEU A 461 -12.93 9.51 7.59
CA LEU A 461 -13.25 8.12 7.95
C LEU A 461 -14.39 7.54 7.09
N VAL A 462 -14.99 8.34 6.21
CA VAL A 462 -16.18 7.96 5.45
C VAL A 462 -15.86 7.96 3.96
N SER A 463 -15.91 6.78 3.34
CA SER A 463 -15.81 6.56 1.90
C SER A 463 -17.10 5.96 1.33
N PRO A 464 -17.34 6.00 -0.01
CA PRO A 464 -18.47 5.34 -0.63
C PRO A 464 -18.57 3.84 -0.26
N GLU A 465 -17.43 3.15 -0.21
CA GLU A 465 -17.34 1.74 0.18
C GLU A 465 -17.73 1.53 1.64
N ALA A 466 -17.39 2.46 2.54
CA ALA A 466 -17.78 2.41 3.95
C ALA A 466 -19.30 2.55 4.09
N LEU A 467 -19.91 3.46 3.33
CA LEU A 467 -21.36 3.68 3.36
C LEU A 467 -22.14 2.50 2.76
N ASP A 468 -21.68 1.94 1.63
CA ASP A 468 -22.27 0.73 1.03
C ASP A 468 -22.16 -0.47 1.99
N PHE A 469 -20.98 -0.66 2.60
CA PHE A 469 -20.78 -1.72 3.59
C PHE A 469 -21.75 -1.57 4.77
N LEU A 470 -21.91 -0.35 5.29
CA LEU A 470 -22.80 -0.08 6.41
C LEU A 470 -24.28 -0.29 6.04
N ASP A 471 -24.72 0.14 4.85
CA ASP A 471 -26.11 -0.05 4.38
C ASP A 471 -26.48 -1.53 4.27
N ARG A 472 -25.53 -2.39 3.87
CA ARG A 472 -25.74 -3.84 3.74
C ARG A 472 -25.67 -4.59 5.08
N LEU A 473 -25.19 -3.96 6.15
CA LEU A 473 -25.27 -4.51 7.52
C LEU A 473 -26.54 -4.07 8.24
N LEU A 474 -26.94 -2.81 8.09
CA LEU A 474 -28.10 -2.21 8.79
C LEU A 474 -29.40 -2.38 8.00
N ARG A 475 -29.83 -3.63 7.81
CA ARG A 475 -31.13 -4.01 7.23
C ARG A 475 -32.12 -4.49 8.29
N TYR A 476 -33.40 -4.16 8.12
CA TYR A 476 -34.46 -4.69 8.99
C TYR A 476 -34.54 -6.19 8.87
N ASP A 477 -34.79 -6.65 7.64
CA ASP A 477 -34.75 -8.06 7.32
C ASP A 477 -33.34 -8.61 7.58
N HIS A 478 -33.31 -9.59 8.45
CA HIS A 478 -32.10 -10.24 8.92
C HIS A 478 -31.50 -11.15 7.84
N GLN A 479 -32.31 -11.65 6.89
CA GLN A 479 -31.87 -12.42 5.74
C GLN A 479 -31.15 -11.55 4.69
N GLU A 480 -31.43 -10.25 4.62
CA GLU A 480 -30.75 -9.34 3.69
C GLU A 480 -29.36 -8.91 4.15
N ARG A 481 -29.01 -9.13 5.42
CA ARG A 481 -27.74 -8.68 5.97
C ARG A 481 -26.60 -9.54 5.44
N LEU A 482 -25.46 -8.91 5.16
CA LEU A 482 -24.23 -9.65 4.83
C LEU A 482 -23.92 -10.67 5.93
N THR A 483 -23.54 -11.88 5.52
CA THR A 483 -22.89 -12.83 6.44
C THR A 483 -21.50 -12.32 6.82
N ALA A 484 -20.91 -12.84 7.90
CA ALA A 484 -19.54 -12.47 8.28
C ALA A 484 -18.53 -12.72 7.14
N LYS A 485 -18.67 -13.84 6.44
CA LYS A 485 -17.85 -14.19 5.27
C LYS A 485 -18.06 -13.25 4.09
N GLU A 486 -19.31 -12.93 3.73
CA GLU A 486 -19.62 -11.96 2.67
C GLU A 486 -19.09 -10.56 3.01
N ALA A 487 -19.25 -10.14 4.27
CA ALA A 487 -18.73 -8.89 4.78
C ALA A 487 -17.20 -8.83 4.64
N MET A 488 -16.48 -9.91 4.96
CA MET A 488 -15.02 -9.99 4.72
C MET A 488 -14.62 -9.89 3.25
N GLN A 489 -15.52 -10.21 2.31
CA GLN A 489 -15.28 -10.07 0.86
C GLN A 489 -15.67 -8.70 0.30
N HIS A 490 -16.34 -7.86 1.09
CA HIS A 490 -16.75 -6.53 0.67
C HIS A 490 -15.57 -5.68 0.18
N VAL A 491 -15.82 -4.80 -0.80
CA VAL A 491 -14.81 -3.90 -1.40
C VAL A 491 -14.10 -3.01 -0.36
N TYR A 492 -14.81 -2.67 0.73
CA TYR A 492 -14.27 -1.91 1.86
C TYR A 492 -13.02 -2.56 2.50
N PHE A 493 -12.87 -3.90 2.41
CA PHE A 493 -11.70 -4.61 2.98
C PHE A 493 -10.65 -5.01 1.95
N LEU A 494 -10.74 -4.57 0.69
CA LEU A 494 -9.69 -4.83 -0.31
C LEU A 494 -8.29 -4.46 0.20
N PRO A 495 -8.05 -3.27 0.80
CA PRO A 495 -6.72 -2.91 1.30
C PRO A 495 -6.18 -3.88 2.35
N ILE A 496 -7.06 -4.45 3.19
CA ILE A 496 -6.69 -5.41 4.24
C ILE A 496 -6.37 -6.79 3.64
N ARG A 497 -7.19 -7.25 2.69
CA ARG A 497 -6.98 -8.55 2.01
C ARG A 497 -5.70 -8.52 1.18
N ASP A 498 -5.47 -7.44 0.43
CA ASP A 498 -4.27 -7.25 -0.35
C ASP A 498 -3.03 -7.30 0.57
N ALA A 499 -3.02 -6.55 1.67
CA ALA A 499 -1.92 -6.59 2.64
C ALA A 499 -1.66 -8.01 3.23
N GLN A 500 -2.70 -8.83 3.44
CA GLN A 500 -2.57 -10.21 3.95
C GLN A 500 -2.05 -11.19 2.90
N ASP A 501 -2.55 -11.12 1.66
CA ASP A 501 -2.05 -11.93 0.54
C ASP A 501 -0.57 -11.66 0.27
N LEU A 502 -0.15 -10.41 0.47
CA LEU A 502 1.22 -9.96 0.27
C LEU A 502 2.17 -10.47 1.35
N LYS A 503 1.75 -10.47 2.62
CA LYS A 503 2.47 -11.15 3.72
C LYS A 503 2.60 -12.65 3.48
N THR A 504 1.55 -13.30 2.97
CA THR A 504 1.54 -14.75 2.71
C THR A 504 2.51 -15.14 1.58
N ARG A 505 2.76 -14.23 0.63
CA ARG A 505 3.75 -14.39 -0.45
C ARG A 505 5.18 -13.98 -0.05
N GLY A 506 5.44 -13.66 1.22
CA GLY A 506 6.77 -13.27 1.71
C GLY A 506 7.24 -11.90 1.25
N ILE A 507 6.34 -11.04 0.74
CA ILE A 507 6.65 -9.69 0.29
C ILE A 507 6.48 -8.76 1.49
N GLN A 508 7.59 -8.24 2.02
CA GLN A 508 7.58 -7.56 3.32
C GLN A 508 6.81 -6.24 3.33
N HIS A 509 6.70 -5.51 2.21
CA HIS A 509 5.98 -4.24 2.13
C HIS A 509 5.21 -4.12 0.81
N ALA A 510 3.90 -3.99 0.92
CA ALA A 510 3.02 -3.82 -0.22
C ALA A 510 1.74 -3.12 0.25
N GLU A 511 1.87 -1.82 0.47
CA GLU A 511 0.74 -0.91 0.64
C GLU A 511 0.62 -0.08 -0.66
N GLU A 512 -0.20 0.97 -0.71
CA GLU A 512 -0.33 1.86 -1.87
C GLU A 512 0.92 2.75 -2.05
N ILE A 513 2.09 2.14 -1.96
CA ILE A 513 3.38 2.78 -1.83
C ILE A 513 3.73 3.46 -3.15
N THR A 514 4.07 4.74 -3.08
CA THR A 514 4.91 5.38 -4.10
C THR A 514 6.35 5.12 -3.74
N SER A 515 7.08 4.38 -4.59
CA SER A 515 8.50 4.13 -4.36
C SER A 515 9.37 5.10 -5.15
N VAL A 516 10.48 5.54 -4.55
CA VAL A 516 11.52 6.32 -5.21
C VAL A 516 12.80 5.48 -5.24
N SER A 517 13.44 5.35 -6.40
CA SER A 517 14.47 4.33 -6.64
C SER A 517 15.87 4.65 -6.09
N ASP A 518 16.07 5.85 -5.55
CA ASP A 518 17.35 6.35 -5.04
C ASP A 518 17.13 7.61 -4.18
N SER A 519 18.01 7.86 -3.20
CA SER A 519 17.96 8.96 -2.23
C SER A 519 18.91 10.12 -2.57
N SER A 520 19.22 10.30 -3.86
CA SER A 520 19.74 11.58 -4.37
C SER A 520 18.81 12.74 -4.04
N ILE A 521 19.30 13.96 -4.20
CA ILE A 521 18.51 15.16 -3.89
C ILE A 521 17.18 15.24 -4.66
N ALA A 522 17.15 14.74 -5.90
CA ALA A 522 15.92 14.63 -6.68
C ALA A 522 14.92 13.65 -6.04
N GLY A 523 15.41 12.50 -5.59
CA GLY A 523 14.59 11.48 -4.94
C GLY A 523 14.08 11.93 -3.57
N LEU A 524 14.93 12.52 -2.74
CA LEU A 524 14.55 13.09 -1.46
C LEU A 524 13.56 14.24 -1.62
N ARG A 525 13.78 15.15 -2.58
CA ARG A 525 12.83 16.23 -2.89
C ARG A 525 11.48 15.70 -3.32
N CYS A 526 11.45 14.68 -4.19
CA CYS A 526 10.22 14.02 -4.62
C CYS A 526 9.46 13.38 -3.45
N ALA A 527 10.16 12.59 -2.64
CA ALA A 527 9.57 11.94 -1.47
C ALA A 527 9.04 12.96 -0.45
N TYR A 528 9.79 14.03 -0.20
CA TYR A 528 9.40 15.12 0.67
C TYR A 528 8.12 15.80 0.19
N GLU A 529 8.03 16.13 -1.09
CA GLU A 529 6.82 16.73 -1.68
C GLU A 529 5.60 15.81 -1.52
N LEU A 530 5.74 14.52 -1.86
CA LEU A 530 4.65 13.56 -1.74
C LEU A 530 4.17 13.40 -0.29
N ARG A 531 5.10 13.25 0.67
CA ARG A 531 4.76 12.98 2.07
C ARG A 531 4.32 14.23 2.84
N HIS A 532 5.08 15.31 2.73
CA HIS A 532 4.91 16.49 3.60
C HIS A 532 4.05 17.60 2.99
N ILE A 533 4.07 17.76 1.66
CA ILE A 533 3.25 18.79 0.99
C ILE A 533 1.91 18.21 0.55
N HIS A 534 1.90 16.96 0.11
CA HIS A 534 0.72 16.32 -0.46
C HIS A 534 0.12 15.21 0.41
N GLU A 535 0.66 15.00 1.62
CA GLU A 535 0.11 14.12 2.66
C GLU A 535 -0.10 12.67 2.20
N ILE A 536 0.72 12.18 1.27
CA ILE A 536 0.74 10.77 0.88
C ILE A 536 1.47 9.98 1.97
N ALA A 537 0.72 9.18 2.73
CA ALA A 537 1.25 8.43 3.87
C ALA A 537 2.28 7.35 3.46
N ASP A 538 2.05 6.69 2.32
CA ASP A 538 2.83 5.52 1.90
C ASP A 538 3.90 5.91 0.87
N VAL A 539 5.00 6.53 1.32
CA VAL A 539 6.15 6.88 0.48
C VAL A 539 7.40 6.18 0.98
N LEU A 540 8.03 5.36 0.12
CA LEU A 540 9.26 4.62 0.45
C LEU A 540 10.38 4.97 -0.53
N VAL A 541 11.51 5.44 -0.02
CA VAL A 541 12.73 5.59 -0.81
C VAL A 541 13.56 4.31 -0.68
N VAL A 542 13.99 3.75 -1.80
CA VAL A 542 14.84 2.55 -1.85
C VAL A 542 16.20 2.98 -2.35
N GLU A 543 17.21 2.93 -1.49
CA GLU A 543 18.55 3.44 -1.74
C GLU A 543 19.53 2.27 -1.92
N ALA A 544 20.35 2.34 -2.97
CA ALA A 544 21.31 1.29 -3.28
C ALA A 544 22.51 1.28 -2.33
N SER A 545 22.97 2.47 -1.92
CA SER A 545 24.06 2.68 -0.98
C SER A 545 23.62 2.50 0.48
N ASP A 546 24.58 2.43 1.38
CA ASP A 546 24.41 2.52 2.83
C ASP A 546 24.24 3.95 3.36
N ARG A 547 24.08 4.95 2.47
CA ARG A 547 23.95 6.37 2.83
C ARG A 547 23.00 7.09 1.87
N ILE A 548 22.54 8.26 2.30
CA ILE A 548 21.71 9.16 1.50
C ILE A 548 22.51 10.29 0.85
N GLY A 549 21.86 11.05 -0.04
CA GLY A 549 22.39 12.29 -0.63
C GLY A 549 22.96 12.13 -2.05
N GLY A 550 23.15 10.90 -2.55
CA GLY A 550 23.67 10.65 -3.88
C GLY A 550 25.02 11.35 -4.10
N ARG A 551 25.12 12.27 -5.05
CA ARG A 551 26.34 13.05 -5.35
C ARG A 551 26.60 14.22 -4.40
N ILE A 552 25.77 14.40 -3.37
CA ILE A 552 26.04 15.26 -2.22
C ILE A 552 26.60 14.38 -1.11
N MET A 553 27.77 14.73 -0.59
CA MET A 553 28.42 14.01 0.50
C MET A 553 29.25 14.97 1.33
N GLN A 554 28.99 15.00 2.64
CA GLN A 554 29.85 15.65 3.61
C GLN A 554 30.93 14.69 4.14
N ASN A 555 32.12 15.20 4.39
CA ASN A 555 33.14 14.58 5.24
C ASN A 555 33.42 15.46 6.46
N ASP A 556 33.28 14.90 7.65
CA ASP A 556 33.53 15.56 8.94
C ASP A 556 34.71 14.95 9.72
N THR A 557 35.44 14.03 9.08
CA THR A 557 36.53 13.25 9.70
C THR A 557 37.91 13.69 9.25
N PHE A 558 38.00 14.46 8.16
CA PHE A 558 39.27 14.93 7.62
C PHE A 558 40.05 15.69 8.70
N SER A 559 39.45 16.73 9.30
CA SER A 559 40.02 17.49 10.42
C SER A 559 38.97 17.66 11.53
N PRO A 560 39.35 17.60 12.82
CA PRO A 560 38.39 17.83 13.91
C PRO A 560 37.68 19.19 13.77
N GLY A 561 36.34 19.17 13.79
CA GLY A 561 35.50 20.36 13.68
C GLY A 561 35.28 20.87 12.25
N MET A 562 35.81 20.17 11.25
CA MET A 562 35.80 20.56 9.85
C MET A 562 34.89 19.70 9.01
N LYS A 563 33.91 20.33 8.34
CA LYS A 563 32.95 19.67 7.46
C LYS A 563 33.19 20.08 6.01
N ILE A 564 33.32 19.10 5.12
CA ILE A 564 33.68 19.34 3.72
C ILE A 564 32.71 18.69 2.77
N ASP A 565 32.28 19.43 1.76
CA ASP A 565 31.62 18.84 0.60
C ASP A 565 32.64 18.06 -0.25
N LEU A 566 32.48 16.73 -0.32
CA LEU A 566 33.24 15.88 -1.23
C LEU A 566 32.63 15.83 -2.64
N GLY A 567 31.36 16.23 -2.76
CA GLY A 567 30.61 16.27 -4.01
C GLY A 567 30.39 17.69 -4.50
N ALA A 568 29.14 18.01 -4.84
CA ALA A 568 28.73 19.37 -5.20
C ALA A 568 29.08 20.36 -4.09
N GLU A 569 29.69 21.47 -4.46
CA GLU A 569 30.17 22.52 -3.53
C GLU A 569 29.60 23.90 -3.84
N PHE A 570 29.31 24.19 -5.11
CA PHE A 570 28.82 25.48 -5.56
C PHE A 570 27.31 25.50 -5.77
N VAL A 571 26.69 26.63 -5.44
CA VAL A 571 25.26 26.95 -5.59
C VAL A 571 25.15 28.01 -6.68
N HIS A 572 24.68 27.61 -7.85
CA HIS A 572 24.61 28.49 -9.02
C HIS A 572 23.35 29.36 -9.05
N GLY A 573 23.55 30.66 -9.33
CA GLY A 573 22.53 31.68 -9.58
C GLY A 573 21.75 32.15 -8.35
N ASP A 574 21.56 33.47 -8.21
CA ASP A 574 20.94 34.07 -7.02
C ASP A 574 19.42 33.86 -6.91
N ASN A 575 18.74 33.52 -8.01
CA ASN A 575 17.28 33.42 -8.08
C ASN A 575 16.75 31.99 -8.32
N THR A 576 17.54 30.97 -8.01
CA THR A 576 17.19 29.55 -8.17
C THR A 576 16.29 29.04 -7.04
N SER A 577 15.70 27.84 -7.22
CA SER A 577 14.89 27.20 -6.17
C SER A 577 15.71 26.92 -4.91
N LEU A 578 16.99 26.59 -5.07
CA LEU A 578 17.92 26.33 -3.98
C LEU A 578 18.31 27.60 -3.21
N THR A 579 18.67 28.70 -3.87
CA THR A 579 18.98 29.96 -3.16
C THR A 579 17.76 30.54 -2.46
N LYS A 580 16.57 30.44 -3.07
CA LYS A 580 15.29 30.79 -2.42
C LYS A 580 15.02 29.94 -1.18
N LEU A 581 15.29 28.64 -1.25
CA LEU A 581 15.16 27.75 -0.10
C LEU A 581 16.15 28.12 1.00
N ALA A 582 17.41 28.32 0.67
CA ALA A 582 18.45 28.70 1.63
C ALA A 582 18.07 29.98 2.40
N ARG A 583 17.63 31.02 1.69
CA ARG A 583 17.13 32.27 2.29
C ARG A 583 15.92 32.05 3.19
N LYS A 584 14.98 31.19 2.78
CA LYS A 584 13.78 30.85 3.55
C LYS A 584 14.11 30.11 4.84
N GLU A 585 15.05 29.16 4.79
CA GLU A 585 15.47 28.34 5.93
C GLU A 585 16.52 29.05 6.79
N GLY A 586 17.02 30.22 6.36
CA GLY A 586 18.05 30.98 7.07
C GLY A 586 19.41 30.31 7.02
N TRP A 587 19.71 29.56 5.96
CA TRP A 587 21.04 28.99 5.74
C TRP A 587 21.98 30.07 5.19
N ASP A 588 23.06 30.29 5.92
CA ASP A 588 24.09 31.26 5.53
C ASP A 588 24.78 30.79 4.23
N MET A 589 24.89 31.71 3.28
CA MET A 589 25.59 31.53 2.01
C MET A 589 26.51 32.72 1.79
N TYR A 590 27.63 32.49 1.10
CA TYR A 590 28.56 33.55 0.70
C TYR A 590 28.79 33.48 -0.80
N GLU A 591 28.87 34.66 -1.41
CA GLU A 591 29.18 34.80 -2.82
C GLU A 591 30.65 34.40 -3.09
N ILE A 592 30.87 33.72 -4.21
CA ILE A 592 32.17 33.21 -4.65
C ILE A 592 32.40 33.57 -6.12
N PHE A 593 33.68 33.64 -6.51
CA PHE A 593 34.05 33.71 -7.92
C PHE A 593 33.96 32.30 -8.51
N THR A 594 33.21 32.08 -9.58
CA THR A 594 33.30 30.82 -10.32
C THR A 594 33.50 31.06 -11.81
N TRP A 595 34.07 30.07 -12.48
CA TRP A 595 34.17 30.04 -13.95
C TRP A 595 32.97 29.33 -14.58
N ALA A 596 31.90 29.09 -13.80
CA ALA A 596 30.79 28.28 -14.23
C ALA A 596 29.91 29.06 -15.22
N GLN A 597 29.99 28.63 -16.48
CA GLN A 597 28.96 28.75 -17.53
C GLN A 597 28.93 30.06 -18.33
N GLY A 598 29.43 29.96 -19.57
CA GLY A 598 29.05 30.78 -20.73
C GLY A 598 29.28 32.28 -20.73
N ASP A 599 29.63 32.90 -19.60
CA ASP A 599 29.82 34.34 -19.46
C ASP A 599 31.29 34.76 -19.46
N GLY A 600 32.21 33.79 -19.34
CA GLY A 600 33.66 34.05 -19.23
C GLY A 600 34.15 34.21 -17.79
N GLY A 601 33.30 33.90 -16.81
CA GLY A 601 33.47 34.26 -15.40
C GLY A 601 33.22 35.76 -15.18
N PRO A 602 33.16 36.20 -13.90
CA PRO A 602 32.95 37.60 -13.57
C PRO A 602 33.95 38.54 -14.28
N ASP A 603 33.44 39.62 -14.91
CA ASP A 603 34.24 40.68 -15.53
C ASP A 603 34.92 41.60 -14.50
N GLN A 604 34.62 41.38 -13.22
CA GLN A 604 35.13 42.08 -12.06
C GLN A 604 35.45 41.08 -10.95
N ALA A 605 36.46 41.39 -10.14
CA ALA A 605 36.73 40.60 -8.93
C ALA A 605 35.48 40.63 -8.02
N SER A 606 35.10 39.47 -7.46
CA SER A 606 34.00 39.40 -6.50
C SER A 606 34.26 40.38 -5.35
N HIS A 607 33.25 41.15 -4.96
CA HIS A 607 33.36 42.19 -3.93
C HIS A 607 33.83 41.66 -2.56
N VAL A 608 33.80 40.34 -2.34
CA VAL A 608 34.04 39.73 -1.03
C VAL A 608 35.17 38.68 -1.03
N ASN A 609 35.45 37.91 -2.10
CA ASN A 609 36.31 36.70 -1.99
C ASN A 609 37.22 36.32 -3.17
N GLY A 610 37.72 37.28 -3.96
CA GLY A 610 38.88 37.06 -4.85
C GLY A 610 38.58 36.98 -6.35
N ALA A 611 39.60 36.58 -7.12
CA ALA A 611 39.74 36.61 -8.57
C ALA A 611 40.18 35.24 -9.11
N GLY A 612 39.75 34.92 -10.32
CA GLY A 612 40.19 33.74 -11.06
C GLY A 612 41.56 33.94 -11.72
N TYR A 613 42.34 32.87 -11.75
CA TYR A 613 43.66 32.82 -12.38
C TYR A 613 43.77 31.64 -13.35
N TYR A 614 44.72 31.73 -14.28
CA TYR A 614 44.96 30.74 -15.30
C TYR A 614 46.47 30.49 -15.42
N PHE A 615 46.90 29.25 -15.25
CA PHE A 615 48.31 28.87 -15.34
C PHE A 615 48.58 28.12 -16.64
N LEU A 616 49.44 28.68 -17.48
CA LEU A 616 49.91 28.06 -18.71
C LEU A 616 51.11 27.16 -18.42
N GLY A 617 50.88 25.86 -18.28
CA GLY A 617 51.88 24.89 -17.83
C GLY A 617 53.16 24.89 -18.66
N GLU A 618 53.04 24.80 -19.99
CA GLU A 618 54.20 24.78 -20.90
C GLU A 618 55.06 26.06 -20.82
N GLN A 619 54.43 27.19 -20.45
CA GLN A 619 55.09 28.49 -20.38
C GLN A 619 55.53 28.86 -18.96
N ASN A 620 55.10 28.09 -17.94
CA ASN A 620 55.18 28.46 -16.52
C ASN A 620 54.75 29.92 -16.28
N ARG A 621 53.62 30.31 -16.88
CA ARG A 621 53.11 31.69 -16.83
C ARG A 621 51.72 31.71 -16.20
N MET A 622 51.56 32.59 -15.22
CA MET A 622 50.27 32.89 -14.61
C MET A 622 49.61 34.08 -15.33
N LEU A 623 48.32 33.96 -15.62
CA LEU A 623 47.43 35.01 -16.10
C LEU A 623 46.34 35.25 -15.06
N ARG A 624 45.91 36.49 -14.91
CA ARG A 624 44.71 36.83 -14.13
C ARG A 624 43.51 36.90 -15.09
N PHE A 625 42.29 36.79 -14.58
CA PHE A 625 41.07 36.85 -15.41
C PHE A 625 41.00 38.10 -16.33
N ASP A 626 41.61 39.22 -15.92
CA ASP A 626 41.67 40.50 -16.63
C ASP A 626 42.99 40.73 -17.41
N ASP A 627 43.78 39.69 -17.67
CA ASP A 627 45.04 39.81 -18.41
C ASP A 627 44.81 40.22 -19.88
N SER A 628 45.68 41.09 -20.38
CA SER A 628 45.61 41.67 -21.73
C SER A 628 46.25 40.82 -22.83
N ASP A 629 46.68 39.59 -22.53
CA ASP A 629 47.23 38.67 -23.52
C ASP A 629 46.24 38.44 -24.68
N PRO A 630 46.60 38.75 -25.94
CA PRO A 630 45.64 38.73 -27.05
C PRO A 630 45.00 37.35 -27.31
N ASP A 631 45.74 36.26 -27.09
CA ASP A 631 45.24 34.90 -27.33
C ASP A 631 44.29 34.48 -26.19
N PHE A 632 44.59 34.89 -24.97
CA PHE A 632 43.71 34.74 -23.82
C PHE A 632 42.43 35.59 -23.94
N CYS A 633 42.54 36.84 -24.39
CA CYS A 633 41.36 37.68 -24.68
C CYS A 633 40.46 37.04 -25.76
N SER A 634 41.07 36.44 -26.80
CA SER A 634 40.31 35.71 -27.84
C SER A 634 39.56 34.52 -27.26
N PHE A 635 40.16 33.80 -26.31
CA PHE A 635 39.50 32.71 -25.59
C PHE A 635 38.33 33.21 -24.74
N ASN A 636 38.51 34.27 -23.94
CA ASN A 636 37.42 34.84 -23.13
C ASN A 636 36.26 35.31 -24.02
N SER A 637 36.56 36.00 -25.13
CA SER A 637 35.55 36.38 -26.12
C SER A 637 34.85 35.17 -26.76
N ALA A 638 35.55 34.06 -26.96
CA ALA A 638 34.94 32.83 -27.47
C ALA A 638 33.96 32.23 -26.45
N VAL A 639 34.29 32.22 -25.16
CA VAL A 639 33.40 31.74 -24.10
C VAL A 639 32.17 32.65 -24.00
N GLU A 640 32.36 33.96 -23.87
CA GLU A 640 31.29 34.97 -23.77
C GLU A 640 30.30 34.88 -24.96
N ALA A 641 30.81 34.62 -26.16
CA ALA A 641 30.01 34.53 -27.37
C ALA A 641 29.08 33.29 -27.44
N LEU A 642 29.29 32.26 -26.61
CA LEU A 642 28.48 31.02 -26.64
C LEU A 642 27.00 31.29 -26.37
N SER A 643 26.73 32.12 -25.37
CA SER A 643 25.37 32.49 -24.97
C SER A 643 24.64 33.32 -26.03
N GLY A 644 25.39 34.06 -26.85
CA GLY A 644 24.90 34.93 -27.92
C GLY A 644 24.62 34.23 -29.27
N VAL A 645 25.00 32.95 -29.44
CA VAL A 645 24.91 32.24 -30.73
C VAL A 645 23.45 32.16 -31.22
N GLN A 646 23.15 32.74 -32.39
CA GLN A 646 21.81 32.71 -32.99
C GLN A 646 21.58 31.44 -33.83
N ASN A 647 20.31 31.08 -34.07
CA ASN A 647 19.92 29.91 -34.87
C ASN A 647 20.56 28.58 -34.42
N VAL A 648 20.56 28.32 -33.12
CA VAL A 648 21.18 27.12 -32.52
C VAL A 648 20.67 25.81 -33.15
N ASP A 649 19.41 25.78 -33.60
CA ASP A 649 18.83 24.65 -34.33
C ASP A 649 19.51 24.31 -35.66
N GLN A 650 20.27 25.25 -36.24
CA GLN A 650 21.03 25.04 -37.48
C GLN A 650 22.43 24.48 -37.22
N ILE A 651 22.90 24.45 -35.97
CA ILE A 651 24.18 23.86 -35.60
C ILE A 651 24.08 22.34 -35.81
N SER A 652 25.09 21.77 -36.50
CA SER A 652 25.14 20.33 -36.72
C SER A 652 25.21 19.59 -35.38
N LYS A 653 24.41 18.52 -35.22
CA LYS A 653 24.46 17.66 -34.03
C LYS A 653 25.84 17.02 -33.82
N ASN A 654 26.63 16.90 -34.88
CA ASN A 654 27.95 16.31 -34.85
C ASN A 654 29.08 17.32 -34.56
N GLN A 655 28.75 18.59 -34.33
CA GLN A 655 29.74 19.62 -34.03
C GLN A 655 30.06 19.63 -32.53
N SER A 656 31.34 19.58 -32.21
CA SER A 656 31.86 19.56 -30.84
C SER A 656 32.19 20.97 -30.33
N MET A 657 32.37 21.12 -29.02
CA MET A 657 32.91 22.34 -28.42
C MET A 657 34.36 22.61 -28.87
N MET A 658 35.15 21.56 -29.11
CA MET A 658 36.51 21.71 -29.65
C MET A 658 36.49 22.30 -31.07
N ASP A 659 35.55 21.87 -31.93
CA ASP A 659 35.39 22.44 -33.27
C ASP A 659 35.07 23.94 -33.20
N TYR A 660 34.27 24.36 -32.21
CA TYR A 660 33.94 25.75 -31.96
C TYR A 660 35.16 26.58 -31.57
N PHE A 661 35.91 26.16 -30.54
CA PHE A 661 37.09 26.90 -30.08
C PHE A 661 38.16 27.03 -31.17
N LYS A 662 38.31 26.03 -32.04
CA LYS A 662 39.21 26.09 -33.21
C LYS A 662 38.84 27.20 -34.20
N THR A 663 37.59 27.66 -34.24
CA THR A 663 37.18 28.77 -35.13
C THR A 663 37.75 30.14 -34.72
N TYR A 664 38.22 30.27 -33.47
CA TYR A 664 38.82 31.50 -32.92
C TYR A 664 40.34 31.58 -33.12
N ASN A 665 40.95 30.63 -33.84
CA ASN A 665 42.40 30.57 -34.09
C ASN A 665 43.26 30.63 -32.81
N LEU A 666 42.78 30.02 -31.73
CA LEU A 666 43.49 29.95 -30.44
C LEU A 666 44.77 29.10 -30.56
N SER A 667 45.83 29.45 -29.83
CA SER A 667 47.04 28.61 -29.78
C SER A 667 46.77 27.27 -29.09
N ASP A 668 47.63 26.28 -29.33
CA ASP A 668 47.57 24.96 -28.67
C ASP A 668 47.59 25.09 -27.13
N SER A 669 48.34 26.06 -26.59
CA SER A 669 48.41 26.32 -25.14
C SER A 669 47.08 26.80 -24.58
N ILE A 670 46.35 27.65 -25.31
CA ILE A 670 45.03 28.16 -24.92
C ILE A 670 43.93 27.13 -25.19
N LEU A 671 44.06 26.29 -26.23
CA LEU A 671 43.14 25.15 -26.42
C LEU A 671 43.25 24.13 -25.28
N LYS A 672 44.46 23.84 -24.79
CA LYS A 672 44.66 23.03 -23.59
C LYS A 672 44.07 23.69 -22.34
N LEU A 673 44.10 25.02 -22.26
CA LEU A 673 43.45 25.77 -21.19
C LEU A 673 41.93 25.68 -21.28
N ALA A 674 41.35 25.77 -22.48
CA ALA A 674 39.93 25.57 -22.72
C ALA A 674 39.48 24.16 -22.31
N GLU A 675 40.28 23.13 -22.60
CA GLU A 675 40.04 21.76 -22.15
C GLU A 675 40.09 21.65 -20.61
N ALA A 676 41.10 22.26 -19.97
CA ALA A 676 41.28 22.23 -18.52
C ALA A 676 40.22 23.05 -17.76
N GLY A 677 39.67 24.10 -18.35
CA GLY A 677 38.59 24.89 -17.78
C GLY A 677 37.23 24.31 -18.17
N TYR A 678 36.81 24.51 -19.41
CA TYR A 678 35.47 24.19 -19.86
C TYR A 678 35.21 22.67 -19.92
N GLY A 679 36.14 21.90 -20.49
CA GLY A 679 36.01 20.44 -20.56
C GLY A 679 35.97 19.79 -19.18
N ASN A 680 36.88 20.20 -18.29
CA ASN A 680 36.94 19.71 -16.91
C ASN A 680 35.64 20.01 -16.13
N THR A 681 35.15 21.25 -16.18
CA THR A 681 33.93 21.68 -15.49
C THR A 681 32.70 20.96 -16.04
N ALA A 682 32.59 20.79 -17.36
CA ALA A 682 31.50 20.05 -17.98
C ALA A 682 31.56 18.54 -17.69
N GLY A 683 32.72 17.98 -17.33
CA GLY A 683 32.88 16.56 -17.06
C GLY A 683 33.13 15.70 -18.29
N GLY A 684 33.64 16.28 -19.38
CA GLY A 684 33.88 15.58 -20.65
C GLY A 684 34.92 16.27 -21.52
N ARG A 685 35.46 15.56 -22.51
CA ARG A 685 36.38 16.16 -23.48
C ARG A 685 35.65 17.16 -24.35
N LEU A 686 36.31 18.26 -24.74
CA LEU A 686 35.68 19.22 -25.65
C LEU A 686 35.31 18.62 -27.01
N ASP A 687 36.03 17.59 -27.46
CA ASP A 687 35.70 16.82 -28.67
C ASP A 687 34.39 16.02 -28.53
N ASP A 688 34.03 15.64 -27.30
CA ASP A 688 32.87 14.80 -27.01
C ASP A 688 31.64 15.61 -26.60
N ILE A 689 31.79 16.88 -26.20
CA ILE A 689 30.70 17.75 -25.77
C ILE A 689 30.02 18.40 -26.98
N SER A 690 28.69 18.32 -27.05
CA SER A 690 27.89 18.91 -28.14
C SER A 690 27.86 20.43 -28.07
N LEU A 691 28.29 21.11 -29.13
CA LEU A 691 28.16 22.56 -29.25
C LEU A 691 26.70 23.02 -29.21
N ARG A 692 25.84 22.37 -30.00
CA ARG A 692 24.43 22.75 -30.14
C ARG A 692 23.73 22.81 -28.80
N VAL A 693 23.79 21.71 -28.05
CA VAL A 693 23.08 21.58 -26.76
C VAL A 693 23.71 22.49 -25.71
N THR A 694 25.03 22.66 -25.75
CA THR A 694 25.72 23.60 -24.87
C THR A 694 25.20 25.03 -25.08
N CYS A 695 25.12 25.51 -26.33
CA CYS A 695 24.52 26.83 -26.63
C CYS A 695 23.05 26.95 -26.19
N GLU A 696 22.28 25.85 -26.19
CA GLU A 696 20.91 25.84 -25.67
C GLU A 696 20.91 26.05 -24.14
N TYR A 697 21.80 25.40 -23.40
CA TYR A 697 21.94 25.58 -21.95
C TYR A 697 22.44 26.97 -21.57
N GLU A 698 23.46 27.50 -22.27
CA GLU A 698 23.99 28.84 -21.96
C GLU A 698 22.92 29.93 -22.11
N LYS A 699 22.03 29.80 -23.11
CA LYS A 699 20.88 30.71 -23.25
C LYS A 699 19.84 30.58 -22.14
N GLN A 700 19.66 29.38 -21.62
CA GLN A 700 18.72 29.13 -20.54
C GLN A 700 19.26 29.69 -19.21
N TRP A 701 20.58 29.65 -18.99
CA TRP A 701 21.23 30.30 -17.83
C TRP A 701 21.02 31.81 -17.83
N LEU A 702 21.24 32.49 -18.97
CA LEU A 702 20.97 33.92 -19.12
C LEU A 702 19.52 34.35 -18.82
N GLN A 703 18.56 33.43 -18.91
CA GLN A 703 17.15 33.72 -18.64
C GLN A 703 16.77 33.57 -17.17
N ILE A 704 17.59 32.86 -16.38
CA ILE A 704 17.30 32.48 -14.99
C ILE A 704 18.18 33.23 -14.00
N GLU A 705 19.38 33.62 -14.41
CA GLU A 705 20.34 34.31 -13.55
C GLU A 705 20.01 35.79 -13.37
N GLU A 706 19.91 36.17 -12.10
CA GLU A 706 20.36 37.47 -11.61
C GLU A 706 21.72 37.17 -10.92
N ASP A 707 22.71 38.05 -11.12
CA ASP A 707 24.14 37.83 -10.82
C ASP A 707 24.44 37.14 -9.49
N GLY A 708 25.38 36.18 -9.49
CA GLY A 708 26.05 35.65 -8.30
C GLY A 708 26.03 34.12 -8.16
N ASP A 709 27.21 33.54 -7.88
CA ASP A 709 27.38 32.17 -7.43
C ASP A 709 27.69 32.12 -5.94
N PHE A 710 27.23 31.07 -5.27
CA PHE A 710 27.33 30.97 -3.82
C PHE A 710 27.93 29.65 -3.36
N ARG A 711 28.34 29.66 -2.10
CA ARG A 711 28.65 28.47 -1.33
C ARG A 711 27.90 28.53 -0.01
N PHE A 712 27.43 27.38 0.48
CA PHE A 712 26.95 27.29 1.86
C PHE A 712 28.06 27.56 2.88
N ALA A 713 27.72 28.28 3.93
CA ALA A 713 28.61 28.53 5.07
C ALA A 713 28.94 27.26 5.86
N ASP A 714 28.10 26.23 5.79
CA ASP A 714 28.36 24.90 6.35
C ASP A 714 28.69 23.94 5.19
N THR A 715 27.75 23.08 4.79
CA THR A 715 27.86 22.17 3.63
C THR A 715 26.48 21.95 3.00
N TYR A 716 26.44 21.30 1.84
CA TYR A 716 25.18 20.87 1.21
C TYR A 716 24.37 19.85 2.03
N GLN A 717 24.93 19.32 3.12
CA GLN A 717 24.25 18.36 3.98
C GLN A 717 22.94 18.93 4.56
N CYS A 718 22.86 20.25 4.78
CA CYS A 718 21.63 20.90 5.26
C CYS A 718 20.42 20.64 4.34
N VAL A 719 20.64 20.56 3.02
CA VAL A 719 19.59 20.29 2.04
C VAL A 719 19.16 18.82 2.08
N VAL A 720 20.12 17.91 2.24
CA VAL A 720 19.86 16.46 2.39
C VAL A 720 19.08 16.19 3.67
N ASP A 721 19.49 16.79 4.79
CA ASP A 721 18.82 16.66 6.09
C ASP A 721 17.39 17.18 6.03
N ARG A 722 17.18 18.33 5.37
CA ARG A 722 15.85 18.95 5.22
C ARG A 722 14.84 18.05 4.54
N TYR A 723 15.25 17.34 3.47
CA TYR A 723 14.36 16.52 2.66
C TYR A 723 14.31 15.06 3.07
N SER A 724 15.24 14.59 3.89
CA SER A 724 15.20 13.23 4.47
C SER A 724 14.43 13.14 5.78
N SER A 725 14.15 14.28 6.45
CA SER A 725 13.39 14.32 7.69
C SER A 725 12.02 13.65 7.54
N ASP A 726 11.75 12.68 8.41
CA ASP A 726 10.51 11.90 8.48
C ASP A 726 10.13 11.21 7.15
N ILE A 727 11.10 10.78 6.34
CA ILE A 727 10.86 9.94 5.16
C ILE A 727 11.30 8.50 5.45
N ASP A 728 10.49 7.52 5.01
CA ASP A 728 10.88 6.11 5.11
C ASP A 728 11.91 5.78 4.03
N ILE A 729 13.14 5.47 4.43
CA ILE A 729 14.26 5.18 3.53
C ILE A 729 14.82 3.79 3.84
N LYS A 730 14.89 2.94 2.82
CA LYS A 730 15.51 1.61 2.89
C LYS A 730 16.88 1.62 2.21
N LEU A 731 17.93 1.65 3.01
CA LEU A 731 19.33 1.63 2.56
C LEU A 731 19.79 0.23 2.13
N SER A 732 20.96 0.18 1.48
CA SER A 732 21.67 -1.02 1.03
C SER A 732 20.79 -1.98 0.23
N SER A 733 19.91 -1.41 -0.59
CA SER A 733 18.86 -2.13 -1.33
C SER A 733 18.94 -1.83 -2.84
N PRO A 734 20.03 -2.20 -3.54
CA PRO A 734 20.13 -1.96 -4.98
C PRO A 734 19.01 -2.65 -5.75
N ILE A 735 18.26 -1.87 -6.54
CA ILE A 735 17.23 -2.41 -7.44
C ILE A 735 17.92 -2.98 -8.68
N VAL A 736 17.68 -4.25 -8.98
CA VAL A 736 18.25 -4.94 -10.16
C VAL A 736 17.22 -5.16 -11.27
N SER A 737 15.92 -5.14 -10.94
CA SER A 737 14.88 -5.17 -11.96
C SER A 737 13.60 -4.49 -11.52
N VAL A 738 12.91 -3.86 -12.48
CA VAL A 738 11.60 -3.25 -12.33
C VAL A 738 10.64 -3.98 -13.26
N ASN A 739 9.71 -4.74 -12.70
CA ASN A 739 8.66 -5.42 -13.46
C ASN A 739 7.33 -4.68 -13.29
N TYR A 740 6.78 -4.18 -14.38
CA TYR A 740 5.53 -3.44 -14.43
C TYR A 740 4.52 -4.06 -15.41
N THR A 741 4.65 -5.35 -15.73
CA THR A 741 3.69 -6.07 -16.59
C THR A 741 2.28 -6.15 -15.99
N ASP A 742 2.18 -6.12 -14.66
CA ASP A 742 0.89 -6.07 -13.97
C ASP A 742 0.35 -4.62 -14.05
N PRO A 743 -0.86 -4.38 -14.60
CA PRO A 743 -1.42 -3.04 -14.74
C PRO A 743 -1.72 -2.36 -13.39
N LYS A 744 -1.86 -3.14 -12.32
CA LYS A 744 -2.18 -2.63 -10.98
C LYS A 744 -0.94 -2.41 -10.12
N ARG A 745 0.18 -3.08 -10.41
CA ARG A 745 1.34 -3.11 -9.52
C ARG A 745 2.68 -3.16 -10.24
N ILE A 746 3.66 -2.45 -9.70
CA ILE A 746 5.07 -2.50 -10.09
C ILE A 746 5.81 -3.31 -9.03
N LEU A 747 6.70 -4.20 -9.46
CA LEU A 747 7.50 -5.07 -8.61
C LEU A 747 8.98 -4.78 -8.81
N LEU A 748 9.61 -4.23 -7.79
CA LEU A 748 11.05 -4.00 -7.71
C LEU A 748 11.70 -5.27 -7.14
N THR A 749 12.69 -5.81 -7.84
CA THR A 749 13.55 -6.87 -7.30
C THR A 749 14.87 -6.27 -6.89
N LEU A 750 15.25 -6.50 -5.64
CA LEU A 750 16.51 -6.06 -5.07
C LEU A 750 17.63 -7.07 -5.36
N SER A 751 18.89 -6.65 -5.25
CA SER A 751 20.07 -7.51 -5.45
C SER A 751 20.09 -8.73 -4.52
N ASN A 752 19.52 -8.61 -3.32
CA ASN A 752 19.35 -9.70 -2.36
C ASN A 752 18.15 -10.62 -2.66
N LYS A 753 17.51 -10.47 -3.83
CA LYS A 753 16.30 -11.18 -4.29
C LYS A 753 15.02 -10.86 -3.52
N GLN A 754 15.04 -9.96 -2.54
CA GLN A 754 13.81 -9.45 -1.95
C GLN A 754 13.03 -8.65 -2.99
N GLN A 755 11.72 -8.65 -2.84
CA GLN A 755 10.83 -7.89 -3.71
C GLN A 755 10.09 -6.82 -2.93
N ILE A 756 9.95 -5.64 -3.54
CA ILE A 756 9.14 -4.52 -3.04
C ILE A 756 8.10 -4.25 -4.12
N GLY A 757 6.83 -4.10 -3.74
CA GLY A 757 5.81 -3.71 -4.71
C GLY A 757 5.23 -2.35 -4.42
N CYS A 758 4.94 -1.60 -5.48
CA CYS A 758 4.44 -0.24 -5.45
C CYS A 758 3.43 0.01 -6.58
N ASN A 759 2.62 1.07 -6.44
CA ASN A 759 1.64 1.46 -7.46
C ASN A 759 2.19 2.52 -8.42
N ARG A 760 3.13 3.32 -7.91
CA ARG A 760 3.84 4.39 -8.61
C ARG A 760 5.32 4.28 -8.28
N LEU A 761 6.17 4.48 -9.27
CA LEU A 761 7.62 4.43 -9.14
C LEU A 761 8.23 5.70 -9.72
N VAL A 762 9.11 6.36 -8.98
CA VAL A 762 9.94 7.44 -9.51
C VAL A 762 11.38 6.94 -9.60
N ILE A 763 11.93 6.90 -10.80
CA ILE A 763 13.31 6.52 -11.07
C ILE A 763 14.19 7.78 -10.99
N THR A 764 15.18 7.77 -10.11
CA THR A 764 16.09 8.90 -9.83
C THR A 764 17.56 8.56 -9.94
N VAL A 765 17.89 7.38 -10.49
CA VAL A 765 19.27 6.90 -10.62
C VAL A 765 20.07 7.71 -11.66
N PRO A 766 21.40 7.86 -11.47
CA PRO A 766 22.28 8.50 -12.46
C PRO A 766 22.25 7.80 -13.83
N ILE A 767 22.51 8.55 -14.90
CA ILE A 767 22.54 7.99 -16.27
C ILE A 767 23.60 6.90 -16.44
N ALA A 768 24.67 6.92 -15.65
CA ALA A 768 25.73 5.91 -15.66
C ALA A 768 25.30 4.53 -15.14
N THR A 769 24.20 4.46 -14.39
CA THR A 769 23.69 3.22 -13.78
C THR A 769 22.24 2.92 -14.18
N PHE A 770 21.60 3.81 -14.94
CA PHE A 770 20.25 3.66 -15.44
C PHE A 770 20.01 2.33 -16.16
N ASN A 771 20.97 1.90 -16.99
CA ASN A 771 20.90 0.67 -17.76
C ASN A 771 21.28 -0.60 -16.96
N ASP A 772 21.76 -0.46 -15.72
CA ASP A 772 22.01 -1.63 -14.85
C ASP A 772 20.70 -2.26 -14.37
N ILE A 773 19.61 -1.47 -14.37
CA ILE A 773 18.27 -1.91 -13.97
C ILE A 773 17.61 -2.60 -15.16
N LYS A 774 17.18 -3.85 -14.97
CA LYS A 774 16.37 -4.55 -15.97
C LYS A 774 14.90 -4.16 -15.89
N TYR A 775 14.36 -3.56 -16.94
CA TYR A 775 12.95 -3.21 -17.06
C TYR A 775 12.15 -4.34 -17.74
N VAL A 776 10.99 -4.68 -17.19
CA VAL A 776 10.08 -5.72 -17.74
C VAL A 776 8.65 -5.18 -17.78
N PRO A 777 8.05 -4.92 -18.95
CA PRO A 777 8.65 -4.96 -20.29
C PRO A 777 9.81 -3.95 -20.45
N GLU A 778 10.55 -4.04 -21.56
CA GLU A 778 11.65 -3.10 -21.82
C GLU A 778 11.12 -1.66 -22.02
N LEU A 779 11.92 -0.67 -21.60
CA LEU A 779 11.59 0.73 -21.83
C LEU A 779 11.57 1.07 -23.33
N PRO A 780 10.81 2.10 -23.76
CA PRO A 780 10.81 2.54 -25.15
C PRO A 780 12.22 2.85 -25.66
N LYS A 781 12.54 2.38 -26.87
CA LYS A 781 13.86 2.59 -27.49
C LYS A 781 14.27 4.07 -27.52
N GLU A 782 13.33 4.97 -27.80
CA GLU A 782 13.58 6.42 -27.80
C GLU A 782 14.12 6.95 -26.46
N LYS A 783 13.68 6.36 -25.34
CA LYS A 783 14.12 6.71 -23.99
C LYS A 783 15.53 6.16 -23.74
N LEU A 784 15.79 4.91 -24.11
CA LEU A 784 17.12 4.30 -23.98
C LEU A 784 18.16 5.03 -24.84
N ASP A 785 17.82 5.36 -26.09
CA ASP A 785 18.68 6.13 -26.98
C ASP A 785 18.95 7.54 -26.41
N ALA A 786 17.95 8.18 -25.79
CA ALA A 786 18.12 9.47 -25.12
C ALA A 786 19.07 9.37 -23.90
N VAL A 787 18.88 8.39 -23.00
CA VAL A 787 19.79 8.16 -21.86
C VAL A 787 21.21 7.90 -22.35
N ASN A 788 21.38 7.04 -23.36
CA ASN A 788 22.67 6.69 -23.94
C ASN A 788 23.34 7.84 -24.69
N SER A 789 22.62 8.92 -24.97
CA SER A 789 23.15 10.12 -25.62
C SER A 789 23.77 11.11 -24.65
N PHE A 790 23.64 10.90 -23.33
CA PHE A 790 24.43 11.61 -22.31
C PHE A 790 25.79 10.94 -22.08
N GLY A 791 26.77 11.73 -21.68
CA GLY A 791 28.05 11.28 -21.15
C GLY A 791 28.09 11.49 -19.64
N MET A 792 28.87 10.68 -18.93
CA MET A 792 29.20 10.88 -17.52
C MET A 792 30.52 10.18 -17.27
N THR A 793 31.52 10.93 -16.80
CA THR A 793 32.88 10.43 -16.60
C THR A 793 33.28 10.48 -15.14
N ARG A 794 34.43 9.87 -14.84
CA ARG A 794 35.04 9.88 -13.50
C ARG A 794 35.34 11.31 -13.08
N ALA A 795 35.13 11.60 -11.80
CA ALA A 795 35.45 12.88 -11.19
C ALA A 795 36.22 12.62 -9.89
N ILE A 796 37.32 13.34 -9.70
CA ILE A 796 38.22 13.21 -8.55
C ILE A 796 38.31 14.56 -7.85
N LYS A 797 38.26 14.51 -6.53
CA LYS A 797 38.46 15.66 -5.65
C LYS A 797 39.62 15.39 -4.70
N ILE A 798 40.55 16.34 -4.63
CA ILE A 798 41.72 16.27 -3.76
C ILE A 798 41.68 17.49 -2.87
N ILE A 799 41.73 17.33 -1.55
CA ILE A 799 41.69 18.47 -0.63
C ILE A 799 42.97 18.44 0.19
N LEU A 800 43.74 19.53 0.10
CA LEU A 800 44.95 19.75 0.88
C LEU A 800 44.64 20.74 2.01
N LEU A 801 45.20 20.49 3.19
CA LEU A 801 45.22 21.42 4.31
C LEU A 801 46.63 21.97 4.46
N VAL A 802 46.76 23.31 4.48
CA VAL A 802 48.06 24.00 4.57
C VAL A 802 48.04 25.08 5.66
N SER A 803 49.20 25.36 6.23
CA SER A 803 49.37 26.32 7.34
C SER A 803 49.57 27.77 6.90
N GLU A 804 50.06 27.99 5.69
CA GLU A 804 50.46 29.31 5.22
C GLU A 804 49.86 29.61 3.84
N GLN A 805 49.60 30.89 3.59
CA GLN A 805 49.22 31.39 2.28
C GLN A 805 50.47 31.78 1.48
N PHE A 806 50.76 31.02 0.43
CA PHE A 806 51.90 31.26 -0.49
C PHE A 806 51.47 31.70 -1.90
N TRP A 807 50.19 31.97 -2.09
CA TRP A 807 49.57 32.48 -3.31
C TRP A 807 49.09 33.93 -3.11
N PRO A 808 48.77 34.68 -4.19
CA PRO A 808 48.22 36.03 -4.08
C PRO A 808 46.97 36.10 -3.19
N SER A 809 46.83 37.17 -2.40
CA SER A 809 45.75 37.29 -1.39
C SER A 809 44.35 37.27 -1.98
N ASP A 810 44.20 37.69 -3.23
CA ASP A 810 42.95 37.72 -3.97
C ASP A 810 42.73 36.46 -4.82
N THR A 811 43.56 35.41 -4.78
CA THR A 811 43.29 34.20 -5.56
C THR A 811 42.12 33.41 -4.98
N HIS A 812 41.04 33.27 -5.76
CA HIS A 812 39.95 32.34 -5.45
C HIS A 812 40.27 30.93 -5.95
N GLY A 813 40.77 30.82 -7.19
CA GLY A 813 41.29 29.57 -7.72
C GLY A 813 42.00 29.74 -9.06
N VAL A 814 42.43 28.61 -9.62
CA VAL A 814 43.31 28.54 -10.78
C VAL A 814 42.90 27.41 -11.73
N ILE A 815 42.76 27.72 -13.02
CA ILE A 815 42.70 26.73 -14.11
C ILE A 815 44.10 26.51 -14.67
N CYS A 816 44.50 25.26 -14.83
CA CYS A 816 45.87 24.84 -15.13
C CYS A 816 45.93 24.05 -16.44
N SER A 817 46.50 24.62 -17.49
CA SER A 817 46.77 23.85 -18.72
C SER A 817 48.02 22.99 -18.56
N ASP A 818 47.98 21.78 -19.11
CA ASP A 818 49.14 20.86 -19.18
C ASP A 818 49.76 20.47 -17.81
N LEU A 819 48.94 20.44 -16.75
CA LEU A 819 49.35 20.02 -15.41
C LEU A 819 48.58 18.77 -14.93
N PHE A 820 49.01 18.23 -13.78
CA PHE A 820 48.48 17.00 -13.21
C PHE A 820 47.02 17.16 -12.75
N ILE A 821 46.74 18.26 -12.04
CA ILE A 821 45.40 18.69 -11.64
C ILE A 821 45.02 19.92 -12.48
N PRO A 822 43.94 19.85 -13.29
CA PRO A 822 43.57 20.89 -14.24
C PRO A 822 42.89 22.10 -13.60
N GLU A 823 42.35 21.98 -12.39
CA GLU A 823 41.61 23.04 -11.72
C GLU A 823 41.75 22.92 -10.20
N PHE A 824 41.92 24.03 -9.51
CA PHE A 824 41.81 24.07 -8.06
C PHE A 824 41.32 25.41 -7.52
N TRP A 825 40.71 25.40 -6.35
CA TRP A 825 40.27 26.60 -5.63
C TRP A 825 40.65 26.55 -4.16
N ILE A 826 40.59 27.70 -3.50
CA ILE A 826 41.18 27.93 -2.19
C ILE A 826 40.11 28.48 -1.24
N ASN A 827 40.11 28.00 0.00
CA ASN A 827 39.27 28.54 1.06
C ASN A 827 40.07 28.76 2.34
N SER A 828 39.73 29.81 3.07
CA SER A 828 40.22 30.06 4.43
C SER A 828 39.37 29.27 5.44
N THR A 829 39.99 28.69 6.47
CA THR A 829 39.25 28.07 7.57
C THR A 829 38.69 29.09 8.57
N ALA A 830 39.01 30.39 8.42
CA ALA A 830 38.47 31.45 9.25
C ALA A 830 37.03 31.79 8.80
N GLY A 831 36.02 31.20 9.44
CA GLY A 831 34.63 31.61 9.31
C GLY A 831 33.81 30.97 8.18
N ILE A 832 34.30 29.92 7.53
CA ILE A 832 33.59 29.18 6.46
C ILE A 832 33.73 27.69 6.73
N GLY A 833 32.61 26.92 6.75
CA GLY A 833 32.41 25.48 6.51
C GLY A 833 33.15 24.45 7.37
N TYR A 834 34.30 24.84 7.89
CA TYR A 834 35.39 23.97 8.28
C TYR A 834 35.78 24.19 9.74
N LEU A 835 35.30 25.27 10.38
CA LEU A 835 35.50 25.53 11.82
C LEU A 835 34.35 26.42 12.35
N HIS A 836 33.10 25.94 12.31
CA HIS A 836 31.99 26.69 12.94
C HIS A 836 31.91 26.40 14.46
N LYS A 837 32.22 27.44 15.26
CA LYS A 837 31.95 27.58 16.72
C LYS A 837 32.63 26.60 17.69
N PHE A 838 33.95 26.68 17.82
CA PHE A 838 34.62 26.51 19.13
C PHE A 838 34.80 27.88 19.81
N THR A 839 33.71 28.59 20.11
CA THR A 839 33.76 29.81 20.94
C THR A 839 33.12 29.64 22.31
N SER A 840 32.79 28.41 22.72
CA SER A 840 32.39 28.13 24.09
C SER A 840 32.82 26.70 24.50
N ALA A 841 33.95 26.62 25.22
CA ALA A 841 34.31 25.62 26.24
C ALA A 841 35.65 24.86 26.11
N SER A 842 36.50 25.07 25.09
CA SER A 842 37.89 24.55 25.14
C SER A 842 38.89 25.56 24.59
N GLN A 843 39.53 26.28 25.51
CA GLN A 843 40.77 27.00 25.27
C GLN A 843 41.86 25.97 24.96
N GLU A 844 42.30 25.85 23.71
CA GLU A 844 43.69 25.44 23.36
C GLU A 844 44.07 25.52 21.85
N PHE A 845 43.14 25.73 20.90
CA PHE A 845 43.47 25.87 19.46
C PHE A 845 43.25 27.29 18.86
N ALA A 846 43.17 28.32 19.70
CA ALA A 846 42.94 29.68 19.23
C ALA A 846 44.26 30.38 18.83
N SER A 847 44.60 30.42 17.52
CA SER A 847 45.12 31.64 16.86
C SER A 847 45.49 31.53 15.37
N GLU A 848 45.74 30.34 14.80
CA GLU A 848 46.30 30.23 13.44
C GLU A 848 45.21 29.91 12.39
N VAL A 849 45.10 30.77 11.38
CA VAL A 849 44.23 30.55 10.20
C VAL A 849 44.88 29.50 9.32
N LEU A 850 44.16 28.43 9.01
CA LEU A 850 44.58 27.42 8.04
C LEU A 850 43.86 27.65 6.71
N TYR A 851 44.32 26.96 5.67
CA TYR A 851 43.76 27.06 4.33
C TYR A 851 43.52 25.67 3.75
N THR A 852 42.44 25.56 2.97
CA THR A 852 42.14 24.36 2.19
C THR A 852 42.31 24.65 0.71
N ILE A 853 43.04 23.79 0.00
CA ILE A 853 43.17 23.84 -1.46
C ILE A 853 42.46 22.61 -2.03
N THR A 854 41.41 22.83 -2.79
CA THR A 854 40.60 21.79 -3.41
C THR A 854 40.96 21.67 -4.88
N GLY A 855 41.64 20.59 -5.26
CA GLY A 855 41.90 20.20 -6.64
C GLY A 855 40.76 19.35 -7.21
N PHE A 856 40.40 19.60 -8.45
CA PHE A 856 39.30 18.92 -9.14
C PHE A 856 39.74 18.45 -10.54
N ALA A 857 39.42 17.20 -10.87
CA ALA A 857 39.75 16.61 -12.15
C ALA A 857 38.61 15.72 -12.64
N THR A 858 38.23 15.83 -13.91
CA THR A 858 37.22 14.97 -14.56
C THR A 858 37.75 14.35 -15.85
N SER A 859 36.97 13.46 -16.47
CA SER A 859 37.26 12.90 -17.80
C SER A 859 38.70 12.37 -17.91
N ASP A 860 39.42 12.71 -18.98
CA ASP A 860 40.80 12.27 -19.23
C ASP A 860 41.78 12.67 -18.13
N PHE A 861 41.54 13.78 -17.42
CA PHE A 861 42.35 14.16 -16.26
C PHE A 861 42.14 13.18 -15.11
N ALA A 862 40.89 12.86 -14.79
CA ALA A 862 40.58 11.86 -13.76
C ALA A 862 41.09 10.46 -14.13
N ASP A 863 41.01 10.06 -15.40
CA ASP A 863 41.56 8.80 -15.92
C ASP A 863 43.09 8.71 -15.83
N LYS A 864 43.78 9.84 -15.79
CA LYS A 864 45.23 9.89 -15.52
C LYS A 864 45.50 9.82 -14.02
N VAL A 865 44.79 10.61 -13.22
CA VAL A 865 45.00 10.72 -11.77
C VAL A 865 44.70 9.40 -11.05
N CYS A 866 43.63 8.68 -11.41
CA CYS A 866 43.23 7.43 -10.74
C CYS A 866 44.24 6.27 -10.87
N LYS A 867 45.26 6.40 -11.73
CA LYS A 867 46.29 5.37 -11.94
C LYS A 867 47.38 5.40 -10.87
N PHE A 868 47.41 6.45 -10.05
CA PHE A 868 48.38 6.65 -8.98
C PHE A 868 47.80 6.24 -7.63
N SER A 869 48.67 5.97 -6.65
CA SER A 869 48.21 5.77 -5.26
C SER A 869 47.69 7.09 -4.67
N LYS A 870 46.89 7.01 -3.59
CA LYS A 870 46.31 8.21 -2.96
C LYS A 870 47.40 9.16 -2.48
N GLU A 871 48.46 8.61 -1.93
CA GLU A 871 49.63 9.32 -1.44
C GLU A 871 50.38 10.00 -2.61
N ASP A 872 50.64 9.27 -3.70
CA ASP A 872 51.31 9.82 -4.89
C ASP A 872 50.50 10.95 -5.54
N VAL A 873 49.16 10.86 -5.55
CA VAL A 873 48.29 11.91 -6.07
C VAL A 873 48.43 13.19 -5.25
N ILE A 874 48.41 13.06 -3.92
CA ILE A 874 48.59 14.19 -3.00
C ILE A 874 49.97 14.81 -3.17
N GLU A 875 51.03 14.01 -3.21
CA GLU A 875 52.41 14.48 -3.41
C GLU A 875 52.58 15.21 -4.75
N GLN A 876 52.02 14.67 -5.83
CA GLN A 876 52.06 15.31 -7.14
C GLN A 876 51.29 16.63 -7.17
N PHE A 877 50.15 16.72 -6.47
CA PHE A 877 49.41 17.97 -6.39
C PHE A 877 50.15 19.03 -5.56
N VAL A 878 50.79 18.65 -4.45
CA VAL A 878 51.67 19.54 -3.68
C VAL A 878 52.86 20.01 -4.54
N SER A 879 53.52 19.09 -5.26
CA SER A 879 54.62 19.44 -6.16
C SER A 879 54.18 20.34 -7.31
N GLN A 880 52.95 20.19 -7.80
CA GLN A 880 52.36 21.10 -8.79
C GLN A 880 52.22 22.51 -8.21
N LEU A 881 51.76 22.65 -6.97
CA LEU A 881 51.65 23.95 -6.31
C LEU A 881 53.01 24.60 -6.08
N ASP A 882 54.04 23.82 -5.74
CA ASP A 882 55.43 24.31 -5.66
C ASP A 882 55.92 24.83 -7.03
N ARG A 883 55.57 24.16 -8.12
CA ARG A 883 55.91 24.62 -9.48
C ARG A 883 55.20 25.93 -9.83
N ILE A 884 53.96 26.12 -9.37
CA ILE A 884 53.15 27.30 -9.69
C ILE A 884 53.61 28.52 -8.89
N TYR A 885 53.90 28.35 -7.59
CA TYR A 885 54.12 29.46 -6.65
C TYR A 885 55.54 29.55 -6.10
N GLY A 886 56.38 28.55 -6.33
CA GLY A 886 57.77 28.57 -5.90
C GLY A 886 58.61 29.58 -6.69
N ASP A 887 59.53 30.23 -5.98
CA ASP A 887 60.48 31.18 -6.57
C ASP A 887 61.92 30.90 -6.11
N GLU A 888 62.87 31.76 -6.47
CA GLU A 888 64.28 31.59 -6.09
C GLU A 888 64.51 31.67 -4.56
N THR A 889 63.61 32.32 -3.83
CA THR A 889 63.71 32.54 -2.37
C THR A 889 63.03 31.44 -1.56
N LEU A 890 61.89 30.94 -2.05
CA LEU A 890 61.13 29.85 -1.45
C LEU A 890 60.69 28.89 -2.57
N PRO A 891 61.54 27.92 -2.95
CA PRO A 891 61.26 27.06 -4.11
C PRO A 891 60.14 26.03 -3.92
N THR A 892 59.84 25.66 -2.66
CA THR A 892 58.84 24.64 -2.33
C THR A 892 57.87 25.11 -1.24
N PRO A 893 57.13 26.20 -1.47
CA PRO A 893 56.29 26.82 -0.46
C PRO A 893 55.10 25.93 -0.05
N ALA A 894 54.53 25.16 -0.97
CA ALA A 894 53.44 24.25 -0.72
C ALA A 894 53.91 23.04 0.10
N THR A 895 55.05 22.44 -0.26
CA THR A 895 55.63 21.33 0.52
C THR A 895 55.93 21.75 1.96
N LEU A 896 56.47 22.95 2.18
CA LEU A 896 56.80 23.45 3.52
C LEU A 896 55.56 23.75 4.37
N SER A 897 54.44 24.10 3.73
CA SER A 897 53.19 24.48 4.40
C SER A 897 52.19 23.33 4.51
N PHE A 898 52.46 22.19 3.88
CA PHE A 898 51.55 21.06 3.80
C PHE A 898 51.36 20.36 5.15
N ILE A 899 50.10 20.22 5.58
CA ILE A 899 49.74 19.56 6.83
C ILE A 899 49.22 18.14 6.54
N LYS A 900 48.20 18.04 5.67
CA LYS A 900 47.65 16.75 5.22
C LYS A 900 46.84 16.90 3.94
N GLY A 901 46.57 15.78 3.28
CA GLY A 901 45.72 15.73 2.10
C GLY A 901 44.70 14.60 2.19
N MET A 902 43.62 14.73 1.42
CA MET A 902 42.67 13.65 1.16
C MET A 902 42.39 13.55 -0.32
N TYR A 903 42.05 12.34 -0.74
CA TYR A 903 41.72 11.98 -2.12
C TYR A 903 40.37 11.26 -2.12
N PHE A 904 39.48 11.69 -3.01
CA PHE A 904 38.18 11.06 -3.22
C PHE A 904 37.89 10.88 -4.71
N ASP A 905 37.48 9.67 -5.09
CA ASP A 905 37.17 9.31 -6.48
C ASP A 905 35.69 8.91 -6.61
N TRP A 906 34.91 9.72 -7.33
CA TRP A 906 33.50 9.47 -7.61
C TRP A 906 33.25 8.33 -8.61
N GLY A 907 34.27 7.94 -9.40
CA GLY A 907 34.21 6.79 -10.30
C GLY A 907 34.17 5.46 -9.55
N ASP A 908 34.78 5.40 -8.37
CA ASP A 908 34.80 4.21 -7.52
C ASP A 908 33.54 4.07 -6.67
N VAL A 909 32.73 5.13 -6.56
CA VAL A 909 31.49 5.10 -5.76
C VAL A 909 30.46 4.21 -6.46
N PRO A 910 30.08 3.07 -5.86
CA PRO A 910 29.10 2.16 -6.46
C PRO A 910 27.77 2.90 -6.69
N PHE A 911 27.09 2.53 -7.77
CA PHE A 911 25.79 3.10 -8.16
C PHE A 911 25.80 4.59 -8.60
N ILE A 912 26.96 5.28 -8.56
CA ILE A 912 27.14 6.65 -9.07
C ILE A 912 28.11 6.68 -10.26
N ARG A 913 29.34 6.13 -10.10
CA ARG A 913 30.36 5.96 -11.16
C ARG A 913 30.86 7.23 -11.87
N GLY A 914 30.59 8.42 -11.33
CA GLY A 914 31.03 9.66 -11.96
C GLY A 914 30.54 10.92 -11.25
N GLY A 915 30.99 12.07 -11.75
CA GLY A 915 30.60 13.38 -11.22
C GLY A 915 29.35 13.93 -11.91
N TYR A 916 29.54 14.55 -13.06
CA TYR A 916 28.50 15.29 -13.78
C TYR A 916 28.13 14.60 -15.09
N SER A 917 26.86 14.72 -15.48
CA SER A 917 26.42 14.33 -16.80
C SER A 917 26.62 15.47 -17.80
N TYR A 918 26.97 15.17 -19.05
CA TYR A 918 27.20 16.16 -20.11
C TYR A 918 26.54 15.75 -21.43
N PRO A 919 26.27 16.69 -22.36
CA PRO A 919 25.59 16.38 -23.61
C PRO A 919 26.62 15.93 -24.65
N LYS A 920 26.54 14.68 -25.13
CA LYS A 920 27.52 14.19 -26.12
C LYS A 920 27.23 14.72 -27.52
N VAL A 921 28.28 14.84 -28.33
CA VAL A 921 28.14 14.98 -29.78
C VAL A 921 27.19 13.90 -30.31
N GLY A 922 26.23 14.33 -31.14
CA GLY A 922 25.16 13.48 -31.65
C GLY A 922 23.99 13.29 -30.71
N GLN A 923 23.85 14.11 -29.65
CA GLN A 923 22.75 13.97 -28.68
C GLN A 923 21.38 13.94 -29.36
N CYS A 924 20.49 13.10 -28.83
CA CYS A 924 19.12 13.04 -29.28
C CYS A 924 18.42 14.40 -29.03
N GLU A 925 17.66 14.90 -30.02
CA GLU A 925 16.84 16.10 -29.82
C GLU A 925 15.83 15.88 -28.69
N GLY A 926 15.73 16.84 -27.77
CA GLY A 926 14.88 16.72 -26.58
C GLY A 926 15.25 15.54 -25.69
N ALA A 927 16.55 15.18 -25.58
CA ALA A 927 16.98 14.05 -24.78
C ALA A 927 16.44 14.12 -23.34
N SER A 928 16.62 15.25 -22.65
CA SER A 928 16.13 15.42 -21.27
C SER A 928 14.62 15.21 -21.14
N GLU A 929 13.82 15.73 -22.09
CA GLU A 929 12.37 15.55 -22.13
C GLU A 929 11.98 14.08 -22.36
N LYS A 930 12.67 13.39 -23.27
CA LYS A 930 12.45 11.95 -23.53
C LYS A 930 12.80 11.08 -22.32
N VAL A 931 13.87 11.43 -21.59
CA VAL A 931 14.20 10.75 -20.33
C VAL A 931 13.15 11.06 -19.26
N ALA A 932 12.66 12.29 -19.16
CA ALA A 932 11.63 12.71 -18.20
C ALA A 932 10.25 12.05 -18.43
N LYS A 933 9.89 11.77 -19.68
CA LYS A 933 8.57 11.23 -20.08
C LYS A 933 8.16 9.99 -19.28
N SER A 934 6.97 10.00 -18.69
CA SER A 934 6.47 8.87 -17.89
C SER A 934 6.17 7.61 -18.74
N ILE A 935 6.17 6.44 -18.10
CA ILE A 935 5.67 5.19 -18.67
C ILE A 935 4.33 4.84 -18.01
N GLU A 936 3.29 4.70 -18.83
CA GLU A 936 1.94 4.29 -18.42
C GLU A 936 1.34 5.12 -17.27
N ASN A 937 1.77 6.37 -17.08
CA ASN A 937 1.42 7.20 -15.91
C ASN A 937 1.66 6.48 -14.57
N ARG A 938 2.67 5.62 -14.53
CA ARG A 938 3.00 4.76 -13.39
C ARG A 938 4.47 4.80 -13.01
N ILE A 939 5.36 4.92 -14.00
CA ILE A 939 6.79 5.09 -13.80
C ILE A 939 7.17 6.50 -14.26
N PHE A 940 7.73 7.28 -13.36
CA PHE A 940 8.17 8.65 -13.58
C PHE A 940 9.69 8.74 -13.44
N PHE A 941 10.27 9.83 -13.94
CA PHE A 941 11.72 10.00 -13.97
C PHE A 941 12.08 11.39 -13.46
N ALA A 942 13.05 11.44 -12.55
CA ALA A 942 13.64 12.67 -12.04
C ALA A 942 15.17 12.52 -11.95
N GLY A 943 15.86 13.60 -11.59
CA GLY A 943 17.32 13.71 -11.65
C GLY A 943 17.75 14.74 -12.69
N GLU A 944 18.98 15.25 -12.57
CA GLU A 944 19.47 16.39 -13.37
C GLU A 944 19.32 16.20 -14.90
N ALA A 945 19.53 14.97 -15.40
CA ALA A 945 19.44 14.65 -16.82
C ALA A 945 18.00 14.71 -17.36
N THR A 946 17.01 14.86 -16.47
CA THR A 946 15.60 15.05 -16.81
C THR A 946 15.17 16.51 -16.77
N SER A 947 16.11 17.45 -16.54
CA SER A 947 15.85 18.89 -16.59
C SER A 947 15.79 19.37 -18.03
N PHE A 948 14.60 19.77 -18.48
CA PHE A 948 14.36 20.36 -19.81
C PHE A 948 13.71 21.74 -19.73
N GLU A 949 13.14 22.12 -18.58
CA GLU A 949 12.52 23.43 -18.34
C GLU A 949 13.55 24.48 -17.89
N ARG A 950 14.73 24.03 -17.46
CA ARG A 950 15.82 24.81 -16.89
C ARG A 950 17.15 24.24 -17.39
N PRO A 951 18.21 25.06 -17.48
CA PRO A 951 19.51 24.60 -17.94
C PRO A 951 20.00 23.47 -17.05
N GLY A 952 20.60 22.45 -17.65
CA GLY A 952 20.97 21.22 -16.95
C GLY A 952 22.21 21.36 -16.08
N MET A 953 22.45 20.33 -15.25
CA MET A 953 23.74 19.99 -14.59
C MET A 953 24.06 20.66 -13.25
N ALA A 954 23.07 21.19 -12.53
CA ALA A 954 23.25 21.67 -11.15
C ALA A 954 22.31 20.98 -10.14
N VAL A 955 22.62 21.14 -8.84
CA VAL A 955 21.85 20.57 -7.72
C VAL A 955 20.40 21.06 -7.72
N HIS A 956 20.18 22.35 -7.99
CA HIS A 956 18.82 22.92 -8.01
C HIS A 956 17.97 22.32 -9.15
N CYS A 957 18.58 21.96 -10.30
CA CYS A 957 17.87 21.30 -11.40
C CYS A 957 17.42 19.90 -10.98
N ALA A 958 18.28 19.15 -10.28
CA ALA A 958 17.90 17.87 -9.71
C ALA A 958 16.73 18.02 -8.71
N MET A 959 16.75 19.04 -7.85
CA MET A 959 15.63 19.34 -6.95
C MET A 959 14.33 19.64 -7.72
N ASP A 960 14.38 20.53 -8.71
CA ASP A 960 13.20 20.94 -9.48
C ASP A 960 12.57 19.76 -10.22
N THR A 961 13.38 18.85 -10.76
CA THR A 961 12.87 17.62 -11.39
C THR A 961 12.22 16.66 -10.40
N GLY A 962 12.70 16.59 -9.15
CA GLY A 962 12.07 15.82 -8.08
C GLY A 962 10.67 16.34 -7.74
N GLU A 963 10.52 17.67 -7.66
CA GLU A 963 9.22 18.32 -7.46
C GLU A 963 8.29 18.12 -8.66
N ARG A 964 8.81 18.22 -9.90
CA ARG A 964 8.05 17.91 -11.13
C ARG A 964 7.51 16.48 -11.09
N ALA A 965 8.36 15.49 -10.80
CA ALA A 965 7.93 14.09 -10.76
C ALA A 965 6.90 13.83 -9.65
N ALA A 966 7.01 14.49 -8.50
CA ALA A 966 5.97 14.41 -7.46
C ALA A 966 4.62 14.93 -7.98
N ARG A 967 4.60 16.07 -8.70
CA ARG A 967 3.38 16.59 -9.34
C ARG A 967 2.79 15.62 -10.37
N GLU A 968 3.63 14.99 -11.19
CA GLU A 968 3.19 13.98 -12.17
C GLU A 968 2.59 12.75 -11.50
N VAL A 969 3.20 12.26 -10.41
CA VAL A 969 2.64 11.18 -9.58
C VAL A 969 1.24 11.57 -9.08
N LEU A 970 1.07 12.76 -8.54
CA LEU A 970 -0.23 13.20 -7.99
C LEU A 970 -1.31 13.31 -9.06
N LEU A 971 -0.98 13.82 -10.25
CA LEU A 971 -1.91 13.86 -11.37
C LEU A 971 -2.35 12.44 -11.74
N SER A 972 -1.42 11.48 -11.77
CA SER A 972 -1.74 10.08 -12.07
C SER A 972 -2.59 9.38 -11.00
N LEU A 973 -2.63 9.90 -9.76
CA LEU A 973 -3.48 9.38 -8.69
C LEU A 973 -4.92 9.94 -8.79
N ARG A 974 -5.08 11.15 -9.35
CA ARG A 974 -6.39 11.80 -9.53
C ARG A 974 -7.20 11.24 -10.69
N ASP A 975 -6.56 10.70 -11.72
CA ASP A 975 -7.23 10.14 -12.91
C ASP A 975 -8.04 8.84 -12.66
N ARG A 976 -8.18 8.38 -11.40
CA ARG A 976 -9.08 7.26 -11.04
C ARG A 976 -10.57 7.66 -10.95
N THR A 977 -10.94 8.91 -11.20
CA THR A 977 -12.32 9.42 -11.11
C THR A 977 -13.04 9.66 -12.45
N VAL A 978 -12.57 9.11 -13.57
CA VAL A 978 -13.27 9.20 -14.87
C VAL A 978 -13.69 7.84 -15.40
#